data_AF-A0A6N9L7X6-F1
#
_entry.id   AF-A0A6N9L7X6-F1
#
_cell.length_a   1.000
_cell.length_b   1.000
_cell.length_c   1.000
_cell.angle_alpha   90.00
_cell.angle_beta   90.00
_cell.angle_gamma   90.00
#
_symmetry.space_group_name_H-M   'P 1'
#
loop_
_entity.id
_entity.type
_entity.pdbx_description
1 polymer ?
#
loop_
_entity_poly.entity_id
_entity_poly.type
_entity_poly.pdbx_seq_one_letter_code
_entity_poly.pdbx_strand_id
1 'polypeptide(L)'
;MFQSIKFKSGGEIFSLINKERGEIMKGKKIVEVGLAAIIALSGVASAAAPAFAAPNVIYPNVQSYTKDSDTFTLPKKSRLLVVSNEKTLNNEVLLRDLKRASSQLADRGVLAEAPQIVFGTLENAADNDIIVKMGTNPDLTGKNDAYAVDIKNNITISAEDETGIYYGLTSVIQMLIEGDNVLTKGNIIDYSDVEDRSFHLDCARKFFTKDWIISLIKDLSWQKYNSIQLHFSENEGFRLQSDTLEAIDGFQYVNDQYLTKQDMLEIIRVANEYHIEVIPSLDSPGHLGAVLRYLPSDYSCASLFPSDGRRAQCFNIFTNDEARGFLIDLMTEFIDFFSEAGCKRFNIGGDEFLEKFSNFSNEQYVQIMEYFNEVSAIAKSKGMTPRTWNDGVMYGNYTGYKLDPDIEICYWAAPQNCASIEKFVQNGNKVINFSDVYMYYVLSSWWLQNACPEGDRIYREWNPGKFSTLQGGIPQTYNKPYANFVKGGSYAVWCDVPGYMTQDSVANNIFYRTRATAYKMWNTSDSMPEYADVKKAFDKIGRVPGYKSVLPEPGQVLYEGQSVALTIEYKNEFGQTIEPTETLYGLKDNEYTIEPKELYGYKFEKASESLTGTYKENKTITLTYKTFTDKEALIKEVNNALVIKDYIPETVKEYKDALDASKDVKEDPTAGQKKVDETLAALRTAKEKAVKAKFYKLYVEAYYPVSDAAYASGYQAYMNAVNNGKNTLKDENLDVETAEAAYNNIMNAKKALIKKAADKPTISATKGYYGWYSYNNMIDGNRNSKCWFGANQTAGDEVLFTFPGKVKLSGVNVVQADQGDILRDAEVQISADKVNWTTVGTLKGTDPLEKRFDFDAQEIKYVRIYINSGYGAWYQISEVEFVLESIGEDTTLKDLIEKAKEEDLEGKTVASRDEFLEALIEAQKALVAEDIKNEEVINRLNKAIEGLVDAPVVNTDALDEAIAKANALTEEEVNKAIKKNVEVFNKALADAKAVLAKDEPTQEEIDAAVKTLNEALDGLKVIRGNPEAFNSALEAASKKDESKYTAESWASLMAVVEEVKAIDLENATQKEIDEAAAKLNKAVDALEEKVVIEPEKPTVPEKPTEKPATKPEDKKDDTVKTGDSTMILGMVALMAVSAIVYISLKRKKFN
;
A
#
# COMPACT_ATOMS: atom_id res chain seq x y z
N MET A 1 3.84 -30.20 -72.94
CA MET A 1 5.28 -29.85 -73.10
C MET A 1 5.54 -28.57 -72.34
N PHE A 2 6.73 -28.43 -71.74
CA PHE A 2 7.50 -27.19 -71.51
C PHE A 2 6.90 -26.00 -70.73
N GLN A 3 7.74 -25.48 -69.82
CA GLN A 3 8.04 -24.08 -69.49
C GLN A 3 6.93 -22.99 -69.52
N SER A 4 6.72 -22.38 -68.34
CA SER A 4 6.51 -20.94 -68.05
C SER A 4 5.96 -19.98 -69.12
N ILE A 5 4.97 -19.14 -68.73
CA ILE A 5 5.11 -17.65 -68.66
C ILE A 5 3.87 -16.93 -68.06
N LYS A 6 4.18 -15.85 -67.31
CA LYS A 6 3.41 -14.66 -66.84
C LYS A 6 1.89 -14.46 -67.08
N PHE A 7 1.22 -14.09 -65.98
CA PHE A 7 0.27 -12.95 -65.76
C PHE A 7 -1.12 -12.83 -66.43
N LYS A 8 -2.08 -12.51 -65.54
CA LYS A 8 -3.09 -11.40 -65.55
C LYS A 8 -4.60 -11.68 -65.79
N SER A 9 -5.38 -10.92 -65.00
CA SER A 9 -6.74 -10.36 -65.19
C SER A 9 -8.00 -11.24 -65.27
N GLY A 10 -8.86 -11.08 -64.24
CA GLY A 10 -10.25 -10.58 -64.40
C GLY A 10 -11.40 -11.60 -64.34
N GLY A 11 -12.62 -11.16 -63.99
CA GLY A 11 -13.86 -11.88 -64.36
C GLY A 11 -14.90 -12.26 -63.29
N GLU A 12 -15.10 -11.45 -62.25
CA GLU A 12 -16.39 -11.11 -61.60
C GLU A 12 -17.75 -11.90 -61.81
N ILE A 13 -18.42 -12.20 -60.67
CA ILE A 13 -19.88 -12.18 -60.35
C ILE A 13 -20.82 -13.40 -60.69
N PHE A 14 -21.86 -13.57 -59.82
CA PHE A 14 -23.11 -14.39 -59.87
C PHE A 14 -23.04 -15.89 -59.48
N SER A 15 -24.03 -16.50 -58.78
CA SER A 15 -25.21 -15.95 -58.04
C SER A 15 -25.81 -16.91 -56.97
N LEU A 16 -25.99 -16.40 -55.75
CA LEU A 16 -27.19 -16.42 -54.87
C LEU A 16 -28.30 -17.52 -54.91
N ILE A 17 -28.78 -17.85 -53.69
CA ILE A 17 -30.15 -18.23 -53.23
C ILE A 17 -30.47 -19.71 -52.84
N ASN A 18 -31.40 -19.84 -51.87
CA ASN A 18 -31.69 -20.97 -50.98
C ASN A 18 -32.97 -21.80 -51.34
N LYS A 19 -33.11 -22.93 -50.61
CA LYS A 19 -34.33 -23.42 -49.86
C LYS A 19 -35.16 -24.63 -50.39
N GLU A 20 -35.01 -25.74 -49.66
CA GLU A 20 -36.04 -26.65 -49.07
C GLU A 20 -37.11 -27.46 -49.86
N ARG A 21 -37.09 -28.78 -49.59
CA ARG A 21 -38.19 -29.74 -49.24
C ARG A 21 -39.03 -30.48 -50.32
N GLY A 22 -39.33 -31.75 -49.99
CA GLY A 22 -40.25 -32.70 -50.66
C GLY A 22 -39.53 -33.97 -51.18
N GLU A 23 -40.05 -35.22 -51.08
CA GLU A 23 -41.27 -35.74 -50.42
C GLU A 23 -41.28 -37.31 -50.29
N ILE A 24 -42.28 -37.87 -49.58
CA ILE A 24 -42.91 -39.23 -49.74
C ILE A 24 -42.25 -40.51 -49.11
N MET A 25 -43.08 -41.57 -48.96
CA MET A 25 -42.95 -42.75 -48.06
C MET A 25 -43.09 -44.14 -48.76
N LYS A 26 -42.60 -45.21 -48.08
CA LYS A 26 -43.07 -46.64 -48.09
C LYS A 26 -42.94 -47.43 -49.42
N GLY A 27 -42.83 -48.77 -49.46
CA GLY A 27 -42.75 -49.81 -48.42
C GLY A 27 -43.30 -51.17 -48.93
N LYS A 28 -43.05 -52.32 -48.26
CA LYS A 28 -43.75 -53.60 -48.53
C LYS A 28 -43.77 -54.58 -47.33
N LYS A 29 -44.64 -55.61 -47.37
CA LYS A 29 -45.07 -56.49 -46.26
C LYS A 29 -44.81 -57.99 -46.50
N ILE A 30 -44.71 -58.77 -45.41
CA ILE A 30 -45.20 -60.17 -45.19
C ILE A 30 -44.92 -60.54 -43.70
N VAL A 31 -45.72 -61.29 -42.92
CA VAL A 31 -47.15 -61.68 -43.05
C VAL A 31 -47.89 -61.69 -41.69
N GLU A 32 -48.24 -62.84 -41.09
CA GLU A 32 -49.20 -63.06 -39.98
C GLU A 32 -48.87 -64.40 -39.24
N VAL A 33 -49.42 -64.85 -38.10
CA VAL A 33 -50.02 -64.29 -36.84
C VAL A 33 -50.02 -65.47 -35.82
N GLY A 34 -49.88 -65.20 -34.51
CA GLY A 34 -50.00 -66.22 -33.44
C GLY A 34 -50.32 -65.59 -32.07
N LEU A 35 -50.98 -66.31 -31.17
CA LEU A 35 -51.62 -65.73 -29.97
C LEU A 35 -50.96 -66.16 -28.63
N ALA A 36 -50.87 -65.20 -27.71
CA ALA A 36 -50.80 -65.32 -26.24
C ALA A 36 -49.52 -65.85 -25.52
N ALA A 37 -49.02 -64.95 -24.66
CA ALA A 37 -48.68 -65.16 -23.25
C ALA A 37 -47.37 -65.89 -22.81
N ILE A 38 -46.50 -65.06 -22.21
CA ILE A 38 -45.72 -65.31 -20.97
C ILE A 38 -44.43 -66.15 -21.06
N ILE A 39 -43.33 -65.55 -20.57
CA ILE A 39 -42.02 -66.13 -20.18
C ILE A 39 -41.14 -66.69 -21.33
N ALA A 40 -39.81 -66.48 -21.38
CA ALA A 40 -38.93 -65.44 -20.82
C ALA A 40 -37.53 -65.58 -21.47
N LEU A 41 -36.63 -64.63 -21.18
CA LEU A 41 -35.15 -64.74 -21.27
C LEU A 41 -34.49 -64.93 -22.65
N SER A 42 -33.22 -64.49 -22.72
CA SER A 42 -32.27 -64.56 -23.84
C SER A 42 -32.62 -63.77 -25.12
N GLY A 43 -31.63 -63.07 -25.70
CA GLY A 43 -31.77 -62.36 -26.98
C GLY A 43 -31.28 -60.90 -27.05
N VAL A 44 -30.40 -60.44 -26.15
CA VAL A 44 -29.85 -59.07 -26.21
C VAL A 44 -28.85 -58.96 -27.37
N ALA A 45 -29.25 -58.26 -28.45
CA ALA A 45 -28.33 -57.82 -29.49
C ALA A 45 -27.69 -56.50 -29.06
N SER A 46 -26.39 -56.51 -28.77
CA SER A 46 -25.66 -55.30 -28.36
C SER A 46 -25.52 -54.33 -29.53
N ALA A 47 -26.18 -53.18 -29.43
CA ALA A 47 -25.86 -52.03 -30.27
C ALA A 47 -24.61 -51.35 -29.69
N ALA A 48 -23.48 -51.47 -30.39
CA ALA A 48 -22.24 -50.83 -29.95
C ALA A 48 -22.43 -49.30 -29.90
N ALA A 49 -22.27 -48.72 -28.71
CA ALA A 49 -22.20 -47.28 -28.53
C ALA A 49 -20.99 -46.72 -29.32
N PRO A 50 -21.02 -45.45 -29.76
CA PRO A 50 -19.85 -44.81 -30.32
C PRO A 50 -18.71 -44.82 -29.27
N ALA A 51 -17.51 -45.19 -29.69
CA ALA A 51 -16.34 -45.20 -28.82
C ALA A 51 -15.93 -43.76 -28.51
N PHE A 52 -16.33 -43.25 -27.35
CA PHE A 52 -15.84 -41.98 -26.82
C PHE A 52 -14.34 -42.13 -26.52
N ALA A 53 -13.52 -41.30 -27.16
CA ALA A 53 -12.09 -41.26 -26.91
C ALA A 53 -11.80 -40.44 -25.65
N ALA A 54 -10.98 -40.98 -24.75
CA ALA A 54 -10.41 -40.27 -23.61
C ALA A 54 -9.46 -39.13 -24.09
N PRO A 55 -9.15 -38.13 -23.24
CA PRO A 55 -8.39 -36.94 -23.63
C PRO A 55 -7.05 -37.27 -24.28
N ASN A 56 -6.81 -36.59 -25.41
CA ASN A 56 -5.61 -36.75 -26.23
C ASN A 56 -4.49 -35.81 -25.75
N VAL A 57 -4.84 -34.73 -25.06
CA VAL A 57 -3.89 -33.72 -24.55
C VAL A 57 -4.27 -33.33 -23.12
N ILE A 58 -3.30 -33.30 -22.20
CA ILE A 58 -3.45 -32.66 -20.88
C ILE A 58 -2.80 -31.28 -20.96
N TYR A 59 -3.35 -30.32 -20.21
CA TYR A 59 -2.90 -28.93 -20.22
C TYR A 59 -2.50 -28.38 -18.84
N PRO A 60 -1.30 -27.80 -18.71
CA PRO A 60 -0.08 -28.15 -19.46
C PRO A 60 0.25 -29.66 -19.45
N ASN A 61 1.35 -30.05 -20.10
CA ASN A 61 1.84 -31.42 -20.10
C ASN A 61 2.18 -31.91 -18.68
N VAL A 62 1.69 -33.07 -18.25
CA VAL A 62 2.00 -33.59 -16.90
C VAL A 62 3.35 -34.31 -16.86
N GLN A 63 4.07 -34.24 -15.73
CA GLN A 63 5.38 -34.90 -15.57
C GLN A 63 5.29 -36.43 -15.70
N SER A 64 4.20 -37.06 -15.24
CA SER A 64 3.92 -38.48 -15.45
C SER A 64 2.42 -38.77 -15.56
N TYR A 65 2.04 -39.74 -16.40
CA TYR A 65 0.70 -40.32 -16.45
C TYR A 65 0.76 -41.82 -16.77
N THR A 66 0.70 -42.65 -15.73
CA THR A 66 0.57 -44.10 -15.86
C THR A 66 -0.89 -44.43 -16.15
N LYS A 67 -1.21 -44.66 -17.42
CA LYS A 67 -2.58 -44.99 -17.91
C LYS A 67 -2.90 -46.49 -17.78
N ASP A 68 -4.12 -46.77 -17.36
CA ASP A 68 -4.73 -48.11 -17.42
C ASP A 68 -5.37 -48.38 -18.80
N SER A 69 -5.91 -49.58 -19.02
CA SER A 69 -6.70 -49.93 -20.22
C SER A 69 -8.09 -49.29 -20.28
N ASP A 70 -8.59 -48.86 -19.13
CA ASP A 70 -10.00 -48.55 -18.91
C ASP A 70 -10.27 -47.05 -18.91
N THR A 71 -11.54 -46.67 -19.10
CA THR A 71 -11.99 -45.28 -18.99
C THR A 71 -12.93 -45.07 -17.82
N PHE A 72 -12.96 -43.84 -17.33
CA PHE A 72 -13.93 -43.30 -16.40
C PHE A 72 -14.79 -42.27 -17.14
N THR A 73 -16.08 -42.15 -16.80
CA THR A 73 -16.95 -41.10 -17.35
C THR A 73 -17.64 -40.40 -16.19
N LEU A 74 -17.31 -39.13 -15.95
CA LEU A 74 -17.93 -38.36 -14.89
C LEU A 74 -19.40 -38.08 -15.26
N PRO A 75 -20.40 -38.58 -14.51
CA PRO A 75 -21.80 -38.25 -14.75
C PRO A 75 -22.05 -36.77 -14.49
N LYS A 76 -23.14 -36.21 -15.03
CA LYS A 76 -23.50 -34.78 -14.89
C LYS A 76 -23.91 -34.34 -13.47
N LYS A 77 -23.76 -35.19 -12.46
CA LYS A 77 -23.92 -34.89 -11.03
C LYS A 77 -22.83 -35.63 -10.24
N SER A 78 -22.10 -34.89 -9.41
CA SER A 78 -20.98 -35.34 -8.57
C SER A 78 -20.86 -34.41 -7.35
N ARG A 79 -19.97 -34.70 -6.40
CA ARG A 79 -19.63 -33.85 -5.26
C ARG A 79 -18.13 -33.57 -5.23
N LEU A 80 -17.72 -32.47 -4.59
CA LEU A 80 -16.34 -32.25 -4.18
C LEU A 80 -16.19 -32.76 -2.74
N LEU A 81 -15.69 -33.99 -2.55
CA LEU A 81 -15.41 -34.54 -1.22
C LEU A 81 -14.02 -34.09 -0.76
N VAL A 82 -13.96 -33.20 0.22
CA VAL A 82 -12.71 -32.82 0.89
C VAL A 82 -12.46 -33.78 2.05
N VAL A 83 -11.30 -34.44 2.07
CA VAL A 83 -10.90 -35.27 3.21
C VAL A 83 -10.47 -34.36 4.36
N SER A 84 -11.19 -34.47 5.47
CA SER A 84 -11.07 -33.61 6.65
C SER A 84 -9.82 -33.95 7.46
N ASN A 85 -8.98 -32.96 7.72
CA ASN A 85 -7.82 -32.99 8.61
C ASN A 85 -7.43 -31.56 9.04
N GLU A 86 -6.36 -31.42 9.81
CA GLU A 86 -5.85 -30.13 10.31
C GLU A 86 -5.35 -29.17 9.22
N LYS A 87 -5.11 -29.64 7.98
CA LYS A 87 -4.80 -28.77 6.84
C LYS A 87 -6.03 -28.31 6.06
N THR A 88 -7.09 -29.14 5.98
CA THR A 88 -8.27 -28.85 5.15
C THR A 88 -9.41 -28.18 5.92
N LEU A 89 -9.59 -28.48 7.20
CA LEU A 89 -10.62 -27.85 8.02
C LEU A 89 -10.25 -26.39 8.33
N ASN A 90 -11.23 -25.49 8.29
CA ASN A 90 -11.11 -24.05 8.55
C ASN A 90 -10.13 -23.29 7.61
N ASN A 91 -9.68 -23.94 6.52
CA ASN A 91 -8.76 -23.34 5.56
C ASN A 91 -9.52 -22.47 4.54
N GLU A 92 -9.44 -21.15 4.69
CA GLU A 92 -10.16 -20.19 3.84
C GLU A 92 -9.68 -20.19 2.38
N VAL A 93 -8.36 -20.34 2.16
CA VAL A 93 -7.74 -20.33 0.83
C VAL A 93 -8.23 -21.54 0.03
N LEU A 94 -8.15 -22.73 0.63
CA LEU A 94 -8.70 -23.96 0.07
C LEU A 94 -10.21 -23.84 -0.18
N LEU A 95 -10.97 -23.31 0.78
CA LEU A 95 -12.44 -23.17 0.65
C LEU A 95 -12.84 -22.20 -0.47
N ARG A 96 -12.14 -21.09 -0.64
CA ARG A 96 -12.29 -20.14 -1.75
C ARG A 96 -12.05 -20.84 -3.09
N ASP A 97 -11.01 -21.63 -3.19
CA ASP A 97 -10.60 -22.30 -4.42
C ASP A 97 -11.52 -23.49 -4.76
N LEU A 98 -12.03 -24.21 -3.76
CA LEU A 98 -13.08 -25.22 -3.90
C LEU A 98 -14.41 -24.61 -4.37
N LYS A 99 -14.82 -23.46 -3.81
CA LYS A 99 -16.00 -22.70 -4.28
C LYS A 99 -15.82 -22.31 -5.75
N ARG A 100 -14.65 -21.77 -6.13
CA ARG A 100 -14.31 -21.46 -7.53
C ARG A 100 -14.41 -22.70 -8.42
N ALA A 101 -13.80 -23.82 -8.03
CA ALA A 101 -13.84 -25.07 -8.80
C ALA A 101 -15.27 -25.63 -8.98
N SER A 102 -16.09 -25.58 -7.92
CA SER A 102 -17.51 -25.94 -7.97
C SER A 102 -18.27 -25.09 -8.99
N SER A 103 -18.14 -23.77 -8.94
CA SER A 103 -18.75 -22.86 -9.91
C SER A 103 -18.24 -23.09 -11.35
N GLN A 104 -16.94 -23.34 -11.53
CA GLN A 104 -16.32 -23.59 -12.83
C GLN A 104 -16.79 -24.89 -13.51
N LEU A 105 -17.03 -25.95 -12.73
CA LEU A 105 -17.60 -27.22 -13.23
C LEU A 105 -19.03 -27.05 -13.78
N ALA A 106 -19.81 -26.11 -13.21
CA ALA A 106 -21.15 -25.77 -13.67
C ALA A 106 -21.14 -24.80 -14.86
N ASP A 107 -20.34 -23.72 -14.83
CA ASP A 107 -20.21 -22.73 -15.92
C ASP A 107 -19.86 -23.39 -17.26
N ARG A 108 -19.05 -24.45 -17.23
CA ARG A 108 -18.66 -25.23 -18.42
C ARG A 108 -19.56 -26.41 -18.75
N GLY A 109 -20.64 -26.63 -18.00
CA GLY A 109 -21.55 -27.76 -18.20
C GLY A 109 -20.90 -29.13 -18.03
N VAL A 110 -19.74 -29.21 -17.37
CA VAL A 110 -19.12 -30.50 -16.99
C VAL A 110 -20.05 -31.22 -16.02
N LEU A 111 -20.62 -30.48 -15.07
CA LEU A 111 -21.77 -30.90 -14.26
C LEU A 111 -23.00 -30.04 -14.62
N ALA A 112 -24.20 -30.53 -14.30
CA ALA A 112 -25.46 -29.84 -14.59
C ALA A 112 -25.81 -28.72 -13.59
N GLU A 113 -25.16 -28.74 -12.43
CA GLU A 113 -25.30 -27.80 -11.32
C GLU A 113 -23.97 -27.72 -10.56
N ALA A 114 -23.76 -26.69 -9.74
CA ALA A 114 -22.53 -26.55 -8.96
C ALA A 114 -22.47 -27.65 -7.87
N PRO A 115 -21.44 -28.51 -7.85
CA PRO A 115 -21.35 -29.64 -6.94
C PRO A 115 -21.22 -29.17 -5.49
N GLN A 116 -21.93 -29.84 -4.59
CA GLN A 116 -21.79 -29.65 -3.15
C GLN A 116 -20.34 -29.94 -2.72
N ILE A 117 -19.84 -29.14 -1.78
CA ILE A 117 -18.49 -29.24 -1.21
C ILE A 117 -18.65 -29.92 0.14
N VAL A 118 -18.28 -31.19 0.24
CA VAL A 118 -18.51 -32.02 1.42
C VAL A 118 -17.18 -32.26 2.13
N PHE A 119 -17.00 -31.72 3.33
CA PHE A 119 -15.89 -32.07 4.21
C PHE A 119 -16.24 -33.33 5.00
N GLY A 120 -15.55 -34.45 4.74
CA GLY A 120 -15.82 -35.73 5.42
C GLY A 120 -14.58 -36.61 5.54
N THR A 121 -14.77 -37.89 5.85
CA THR A 121 -13.70 -38.91 5.79
C THR A 121 -13.68 -39.56 4.40
N LEU A 122 -12.63 -40.33 4.10
CA LEU A 122 -12.58 -41.11 2.84
C LEU A 122 -13.68 -42.19 2.76
N GLU A 123 -14.27 -42.59 3.89
CA GLU A 123 -15.41 -43.53 3.94
C GLU A 123 -16.73 -42.86 3.51
N ASN A 124 -16.80 -41.53 3.50
CA ASN A 124 -17.95 -40.79 2.97
C ASN A 124 -17.96 -40.68 1.43
N ALA A 125 -16.97 -41.25 0.73
CA ALA A 125 -16.89 -41.24 -0.73
C ALA A 125 -17.97 -42.11 -1.38
N ALA A 126 -18.76 -41.49 -2.26
CA ALA A 126 -19.67 -42.16 -3.18
C ALA A 126 -18.95 -42.44 -4.51
N ASP A 127 -19.49 -43.35 -5.32
CA ASP A 127 -19.04 -43.52 -6.70
C ASP A 127 -19.19 -42.20 -7.48
N ASN A 128 -18.18 -41.87 -8.29
CA ASN A 128 -18.08 -40.68 -9.13
C ASN A 128 -17.84 -39.34 -8.39
N ASP A 129 -17.51 -39.34 -7.10
CA ASP A 129 -17.05 -38.12 -6.42
C ASP A 129 -15.69 -37.63 -6.96
N ILE A 130 -15.47 -36.32 -6.92
CA ILE A 130 -14.13 -35.71 -7.04
C ILE A 130 -13.62 -35.50 -5.62
N ILE A 131 -12.57 -36.22 -5.24
CA ILE A 131 -12.00 -36.24 -3.89
C ILE A 131 -10.78 -35.32 -3.83
N VAL A 132 -10.66 -34.54 -2.76
CA VAL A 132 -9.55 -33.61 -2.50
C VAL A 132 -8.86 -33.99 -1.19
N LYS A 133 -7.53 -34.20 -1.25
CA LYS A 133 -6.69 -34.61 -0.10
C LYS A 133 -5.48 -33.69 0.04
N MET A 134 -5.47 -32.83 1.05
CA MET A 134 -4.30 -32.00 1.37
C MET A 134 -3.51 -32.65 2.51
N GLY A 135 -2.21 -32.89 2.33
CA GLY A 135 -1.39 -33.64 3.28
C GLY A 135 -0.05 -34.09 2.67
N THR A 136 0.88 -34.52 3.53
CA THR A 136 2.22 -34.96 3.12
C THR A 136 2.15 -36.13 2.13
N ASN A 137 2.90 -36.03 1.02
CA ASN A 137 2.99 -37.08 0.01
C ASN A 137 4.44 -37.19 -0.51
N PRO A 138 5.20 -38.26 -0.17
CA PRO A 138 6.59 -38.43 -0.58
C PRO A 138 6.85 -38.31 -2.09
N ASP A 139 5.89 -38.66 -2.93
CA ASP A 139 6.01 -38.53 -4.39
C ASP A 139 5.95 -37.06 -4.85
N LEU A 140 5.43 -36.15 -4.01
CA LEU A 140 5.33 -34.71 -4.27
C LEU A 140 6.37 -33.88 -3.52
N THR A 141 6.75 -34.30 -2.31
CA THR A 141 7.66 -33.56 -1.42
C THR A 141 8.88 -32.99 -2.15
N GLY A 142 9.16 -31.70 -1.91
CA GLY A 142 10.31 -30.97 -2.47
C GLY A 142 10.21 -30.59 -3.95
N LYS A 143 9.00 -30.56 -4.53
CA LYS A 143 8.76 -30.22 -5.94
C LYS A 143 7.82 -29.02 -6.02
N ASN A 144 8.07 -28.13 -6.99
CA ASN A 144 7.31 -26.90 -7.17
C ASN A 144 5.86 -27.20 -7.61
N ASP A 145 4.89 -26.52 -7.00
CA ASP A 145 3.50 -26.48 -7.47
C ASP A 145 2.84 -27.88 -7.60
N ALA A 146 3.28 -28.82 -6.77
CA ALA A 146 3.16 -30.26 -7.04
C ALA A 146 1.83 -30.88 -6.61
N TYR A 147 1.27 -31.76 -7.46
CA TYR A 147 0.04 -32.48 -7.20
C TYR A 147 0.01 -33.88 -7.85
N ALA A 148 -0.87 -34.73 -7.32
CA ALA A 148 -1.17 -36.07 -7.83
C ALA A 148 -2.66 -36.18 -8.20
N VAL A 149 -2.98 -36.97 -9.23
CA VAL A 149 -4.38 -37.32 -9.56
C VAL A 149 -4.51 -38.82 -9.81
N ASP A 150 -5.39 -39.47 -9.05
CA ASP A 150 -5.72 -40.90 -9.16
C ASP A 150 -7.15 -41.04 -9.73
N ILE A 151 -7.27 -41.59 -10.94
CA ILE A 151 -8.51 -41.68 -11.72
C ILE A 151 -8.97 -43.15 -11.76
N LYS A 152 -10.01 -43.48 -11.00
CA LYS A 152 -10.57 -44.84 -10.88
C LYS A 152 -12.07 -44.86 -11.18
N ASN A 153 -12.91 -45.11 -10.18
CA ASN A 153 -14.35 -44.83 -10.25
C ASN A 153 -14.67 -43.43 -9.67
N ASN A 154 -13.70 -42.83 -9.02
CA ASN A 154 -13.68 -41.47 -8.48
C ASN A 154 -12.40 -40.78 -9.01
N ILE A 155 -12.33 -39.46 -8.93
CA ILE A 155 -11.11 -38.70 -9.26
C ILE A 155 -10.53 -38.16 -7.95
N THR A 156 -9.37 -38.65 -7.51
CA THR A 156 -8.73 -38.17 -6.26
C THR A 156 -7.55 -37.27 -6.57
N ILE A 157 -7.67 -35.99 -6.24
CA ILE A 157 -6.60 -34.97 -6.29
C ILE A 157 -5.90 -34.94 -4.93
N SER A 158 -4.56 -34.97 -4.91
CA SER A 158 -3.78 -34.86 -3.67
C SER A 158 -2.59 -33.90 -3.82
N ALA A 159 -2.32 -33.08 -2.82
CA ALA A 159 -1.16 -32.18 -2.77
C ALA A 159 -0.74 -31.86 -1.33
N GLU A 160 0.45 -31.28 -1.14
CA GLU A 160 0.95 -30.90 0.18
C GLU A 160 0.42 -29.54 0.67
N ASP A 161 -0.02 -28.67 -0.26
CA ASP A 161 -0.48 -27.29 -0.04
C ASP A 161 -1.67 -26.92 -0.97
N GLU A 162 -2.20 -25.71 -0.78
CA GLU A 162 -3.37 -25.17 -1.50
C GLU A 162 -3.08 -24.91 -2.98
N THR A 163 -1.86 -24.50 -3.33
CA THR A 163 -1.43 -24.23 -4.71
C THR A 163 -1.47 -25.50 -5.55
N GLY A 164 -0.95 -26.61 -5.02
CA GLY A 164 -1.03 -27.92 -5.64
C GLY A 164 -2.47 -28.42 -5.78
N ILE A 165 -3.34 -28.21 -4.77
CA ILE A 165 -4.78 -28.51 -4.91
C ILE A 165 -5.43 -27.66 -5.99
N TYR A 166 -5.14 -26.36 -6.05
CA TYR A 166 -5.69 -25.44 -7.06
C TYR A 166 -5.29 -25.84 -8.49
N TYR A 167 -4.01 -26.17 -8.71
CA TYR A 167 -3.54 -26.63 -10.01
C TYR A 167 -4.02 -28.04 -10.37
N GLY A 168 -4.18 -28.93 -9.39
CA GLY A 168 -4.78 -30.25 -9.60
C GLY A 168 -6.27 -30.18 -9.98
N LEU A 169 -7.04 -29.33 -9.31
CA LEU A 169 -8.43 -29.01 -9.69
C LEU A 169 -8.48 -28.41 -11.10
N THR A 170 -7.60 -27.45 -11.41
CA THR A 170 -7.50 -26.84 -12.74
C THR A 170 -7.24 -27.90 -13.83
N SER A 171 -6.28 -28.80 -13.63
CA SER A 171 -5.99 -29.90 -14.56
C SER A 171 -7.19 -30.84 -14.74
N VAL A 172 -7.84 -31.26 -13.65
CA VAL A 172 -9.00 -32.16 -13.73
C VAL A 172 -10.17 -31.52 -14.49
N ILE A 173 -10.48 -30.25 -14.23
CA ILE A 173 -11.55 -29.54 -14.95
C ILE A 173 -11.17 -29.41 -16.44
N GLN A 174 -9.93 -29.08 -16.77
CA GLN A 174 -9.46 -28.97 -18.16
C GLN A 174 -9.49 -30.31 -18.91
N MET A 175 -9.09 -31.40 -18.27
CA MET A 175 -9.18 -32.76 -18.82
C MET A 175 -10.63 -33.21 -19.05
N LEU A 176 -11.55 -32.86 -18.13
CA LEU A 176 -12.97 -33.14 -18.27
C LEU A 176 -13.63 -32.34 -19.41
N ILE A 177 -13.14 -31.13 -19.69
CA ILE A 177 -13.56 -30.33 -20.85
C ILE A 177 -12.98 -30.90 -22.16
N GLU A 178 -11.71 -31.31 -22.19
CA GLU A 178 -11.10 -31.89 -23.40
C GLU A 178 -11.70 -33.26 -23.75
N GLY A 179 -11.95 -34.10 -22.76
CA GLY A 179 -12.48 -35.46 -22.92
C GLY A 179 -14.01 -35.61 -22.95
N ASP A 180 -14.79 -34.51 -22.98
CA ASP A 180 -16.26 -34.54 -22.91
C ASP A 180 -16.78 -35.40 -21.72
N ASN A 181 -16.29 -35.11 -20.51
CA ASN A 181 -16.46 -35.88 -19.26
C ASN A 181 -15.80 -37.29 -19.21
N VAL A 182 -15.20 -37.79 -20.29
CA VAL A 182 -14.51 -39.10 -20.31
C VAL A 182 -13.02 -38.93 -20.02
N LEU A 183 -12.46 -39.74 -19.12
CA LEU A 183 -11.03 -39.77 -18.77
C LEU A 183 -10.48 -41.20 -18.94
N THR A 184 -9.17 -41.37 -19.20
CA THR A 184 -8.51 -42.68 -18.99
C THR A 184 -8.34 -42.91 -17.49
N LYS A 185 -8.46 -44.14 -17.02
CA LYS A 185 -8.08 -44.48 -15.63
C LYS A 185 -6.56 -44.51 -15.50
N GLY A 186 -6.06 -44.36 -14.28
CA GLY A 186 -4.63 -44.37 -13.98
C GLY A 186 -4.20 -43.26 -13.04
N ASN A 187 -2.89 -43.02 -12.96
CA ASN A 187 -2.27 -42.15 -11.96
C ASN A 187 -1.39 -41.09 -12.63
N ILE A 188 -1.59 -39.83 -12.23
CA ILE A 188 -0.81 -38.66 -12.65
C ILE A 188 0.01 -38.16 -11.45
N ILE A 189 1.27 -37.81 -11.72
CA ILE A 189 2.12 -37.00 -10.82
C ILE A 189 2.60 -35.81 -11.64
N ASP A 190 2.47 -34.60 -11.11
CA ASP A 190 2.78 -33.37 -11.84
C ASP A 190 3.32 -32.25 -10.94
N TYR A 191 4.16 -31.40 -11.52
CA TYR A 191 4.89 -30.30 -10.88
C TYR A 191 5.58 -29.48 -11.99
N SER A 192 5.94 -28.22 -11.73
CA SER A 192 6.56 -27.37 -12.75
C SER A 192 8.07 -27.63 -12.93
N ASP A 193 8.55 -27.48 -14.17
CA ASP A 193 10.00 -27.49 -14.51
C ASP A 193 10.75 -26.25 -14.03
N VAL A 194 10.04 -25.13 -13.84
CA VAL A 194 10.62 -23.84 -13.41
C VAL A 194 9.72 -23.11 -12.42
N GLU A 195 10.34 -22.32 -11.55
CA GLU A 195 9.72 -21.64 -10.41
C GLU A 195 8.89 -20.42 -10.84
N ASP A 196 9.41 -19.58 -11.75
CA ASP A 196 8.75 -18.35 -12.21
C ASP A 196 8.13 -18.52 -13.60
N ARG A 197 6.81 -18.40 -13.67
CA ARG A 197 5.99 -18.57 -14.87
C ARG A 197 5.25 -17.26 -15.09
N SER A 198 5.96 -16.33 -15.70
CA SER A 198 5.64 -14.90 -15.69
C SER A 198 4.99 -14.40 -16.98
N PHE A 199 4.21 -13.33 -16.88
CA PHE A 199 3.73 -12.55 -18.01
C PHE A 199 4.10 -11.08 -17.79
N HIS A 200 4.58 -10.37 -18.80
CA HIS A 200 4.86 -8.93 -18.70
C HIS A 200 3.83 -8.14 -19.53
N LEU A 201 3.33 -7.03 -18.97
CA LEU A 201 2.42 -6.11 -19.62
C LEU A 201 2.95 -4.67 -19.53
N ASP A 202 3.31 -4.09 -20.68
CA ASP A 202 3.40 -2.65 -20.88
C ASP A 202 1.98 -2.06 -20.76
N CYS A 203 1.65 -1.59 -19.55
CA CYS A 203 0.49 -0.75 -19.28
C CYS A 203 0.88 0.74 -19.16
N ALA A 204 2.08 1.11 -19.60
CA ALA A 204 2.66 2.44 -19.51
C ALA A 204 2.37 3.26 -20.78
N ARG A 205 2.79 2.77 -21.96
CA ARG A 205 2.44 3.40 -23.24
C ARG A 205 0.93 3.36 -23.46
N LYS A 206 0.34 2.20 -23.18
CA LYS A 206 -1.07 1.88 -23.42
C LYS A 206 -1.84 1.71 -22.13
N PHE A 207 -2.88 2.50 -21.94
CA PHE A 207 -3.84 2.26 -20.87
C PHE A 207 -4.63 0.96 -21.11
N PHE A 208 -4.70 0.12 -20.08
CA PHE A 208 -5.57 -1.04 -19.98
C PHE A 208 -6.46 -0.86 -18.75
N THR A 209 -7.77 -1.07 -18.90
CA THR A 209 -8.73 -0.92 -17.79
C THR A 209 -8.50 -2.00 -16.73
N LYS A 210 -8.63 -1.68 -15.43
CA LYS A 210 -8.57 -2.62 -14.30
C LYS A 210 -9.25 -3.97 -14.60
N ASP A 211 -10.52 -3.94 -15.00
CA ASP A 211 -11.32 -5.14 -15.26
C ASP A 211 -10.72 -6.05 -16.35
N TRP A 212 -10.02 -5.47 -17.32
CA TRP A 212 -9.31 -6.22 -18.37
C TRP A 212 -8.02 -6.85 -17.84
N ILE A 213 -7.28 -6.13 -16.98
CA ILE A 213 -6.07 -6.66 -16.31
C ILE A 213 -6.48 -7.82 -15.38
N ILE A 214 -7.55 -7.66 -14.61
CA ILE A 214 -8.17 -8.73 -13.82
C ILE A 214 -8.63 -9.90 -14.69
N SER A 215 -9.27 -9.64 -15.83
CA SER A 215 -9.66 -10.70 -16.79
C SER A 215 -8.44 -11.48 -17.29
N LEU A 216 -7.37 -10.78 -17.66
CA LEU A 216 -6.10 -11.37 -18.11
C LEU A 216 -5.46 -12.24 -17.00
N ILE A 217 -5.35 -11.73 -15.78
CA ILE A 217 -4.82 -12.43 -14.60
C ILE A 217 -5.55 -13.76 -14.37
N LYS A 218 -6.88 -13.76 -14.44
CA LYS A 218 -7.69 -14.99 -14.34
C LYS A 218 -7.39 -15.99 -15.46
N ASP A 219 -7.19 -15.52 -16.69
CA ASP A 219 -6.86 -16.40 -17.84
C ASP A 219 -5.41 -16.91 -17.78
N LEU A 220 -4.46 -16.14 -17.23
CA LEU A 220 -3.08 -16.56 -16.98
C LEU A 220 -3.02 -17.63 -15.88
N SER A 221 -3.72 -17.43 -14.78
CA SER A 221 -3.86 -18.41 -13.69
C SER A 221 -4.42 -19.76 -14.18
N TRP A 222 -5.44 -19.72 -15.04
CA TRP A 222 -5.99 -20.91 -15.72
C TRP A 222 -4.97 -21.65 -16.60
N GLN A 223 -3.93 -20.97 -17.07
CA GLN A 223 -2.81 -21.54 -17.82
C GLN A 223 -1.64 -21.98 -16.92
N LYS A 224 -1.79 -21.88 -15.59
CA LYS A 224 -0.76 -22.13 -14.57
C LYS A 224 0.47 -21.21 -14.65
N TYR A 225 0.30 -19.97 -15.12
CA TYR A 225 1.21 -18.88 -14.72
C TYR A 225 1.12 -18.66 -13.20
N ASN A 226 2.14 -18.06 -12.60
CA ASN A 226 2.16 -17.68 -11.17
C ASN A 226 2.65 -16.25 -10.91
N SER A 227 3.00 -15.47 -11.93
CA SER A 227 3.36 -14.05 -11.78
C SER A 227 2.96 -13.19 -12.99
N ILE A 228 2.74 -11.89 -12.74
CA ILE A 228 2.54 -10.87 -13.76
C ILE A 228 3.36 -9.62 -13.45
N GLN A 229 4.29 -9.25 -14.33
CA GLN A 229 4.99 -7.97 -14.29
C GLN A 229 4.13 -6.87 -14.94
N LEU A 230 3.77 -5.86 -14.15
CA LEU A 230 3.02 -4.69 -14.61
C LEU A 230 3.98 -3.50 -14.74
N HIS A 231 4.25 -3.09 -15.98
CA HIS A 231 5.20 -2.05 -16.32
C HIS A 231 4.44 -0.76 -16.65
N PHE A 232 4.61 0.26 -15.81
CA PHE A 232 3.71 1.43 -15.72
C PHE A 232 4.38 2.80 -16.00
N SER A 233 5.66 2.81 -16.34
CA SER A 233 6.47 3.99 -16.67
C SER A 233 7.18 3.83 -18.03
N GLU A 234 6.90 4.72 -18.99
CA GLU A 234 7.56 4.74 -20.30
C GLU A 234 7.71 6.15 -20.87
N ASN A 235 8.44 6.25 -21.97
CA ASN A 235 8.66 7.47 -22.74
C ASN A 235 7.35 8.08 -23.24
N GLU A 236 6.43 7.25 -23.72
CA GLU A 236 5.11 7.66 -24.21
C GLU A 236 4.04 7.79 -23.11
N GLY A 237 4.32 7.40 -21.87
CA GLY A 237 3.37 7.57 -20.77
C GLY A 237 3.76 6.93 -19.44
N PHE A 238 3.41 7.61 -18.35
CA PHE A 238 3.32 7.04 -17.00
C PHE A 238 1.84 6.82 -16.69
N ARG A 239 1.45 5.68 -16.09
CA ARG A 239 0.02 5.30 -15.92
C ARG A 239 -0.36 4.64 -14.60
N LEU A 240 0.47 4.81 -13.57
CA LEU A 240 0.08 4.57 -12.19
C LEU A 240 0.09 5.89 -11.42
N GLN A 241 -0.86 6.06 -10.50
CA GLN A 241 -0.92 7.22 -9.62
C GLN A 241 0.37 7.35 -8.78
N SER A 242 0.94 8.56 -8.76
CA SER A 242 2.16 8.90 -8.02
C SER A 242 1.98 10.25 -7.35
N ASP A 243 2.18 10.29 -6.03
CA ASP A 243 2.10 11.51 -5.25
C ASP A 243 3.31 12.42 -5.57
N THR A 244 4.47 11.83 -5.90
CA THR A 244 5.68 12.54 -6.36
C THR A 244 5.47 13.22 -7.72
N LEU A 245 4.72 12.61 -8.64
CA LEU A 245 4.44 13.21 -9.96
C LEU A 245 3.28 14.21 -9.92
N GLU A 246 2.22 13.93 -9.17
CA GLU A 246 1.09 14.86 -8.98
C GLU A 246 1.50 16.17 -8.26
N ALA A 247 2.66 16.18 -7.59
CA ALA A 247 3.27 17.38 -6.99
C ALA A 247 4.04 18.30 -7.98
N ILE A 248 4.26 17.89 -9.23
CA ILE A 248 4.95 18.71 -10.24
C ILE A 248 3.93 19.63 -10.94
N ASP A 249 4.18 20.94 -10.99
CA ASP A 249 3.28 21.88 -11.68
C ASP A 249 3.12 21.54 -13.17
N GLY A 250 1.88 21.64 -13.65
CA GLY A 250 1.50 21.27 -15.01
C GLY A 250 1.59 19.78 -15.34
N PHE A 251 1.94 18.89 -14.40
CA PHE A 251 1.95 17.44 -14.65
C PHE A 251 0.55 16.92 -14.99
N GLN A 252 0.49 16.06 -16.00
CA GLN A 252 -0.74 15.41 -16.47
C GLN A 252 -0.45 13.99 -16.97
N TYR A 253 -1.31 13.05 -16.56
CA TYR A 253 -1.38 11.71 -17.13
C TYR A 253 -1.85 11.73 -18.58
N VAL A 254 -1.31 10.84 -19.41
CA VAL A 254 -1.52 10.87 -20.86
C VAL A 254 -2.98 10.55 -21.21
N ASN A 255 -3.72 11.58 -21.65
CA ASN A 255 -5.17 11.56 -21.89
C ASN A 255 -6.03 11.28 -20.63
N ASP A 256 -5.56 11.63 -19.43
CA ASP A 256 -6.26 11.36 -18.17
C ASP A 256 -6.59 9.85 -17.97
N GLN A 257 -5.64 9.00 -18.36
CA GLN A 257 -5.78 7.53 -18.39
C GLN A 257 -4.67 6.85 -17.60
N TYR A 258 -4.94 6.60 -16.33
CA TYR A 258 -4.05 5.96 -15.36
C TYR A 258 -4.85 5.04 -14.42
N LEU A 259 -4.15 4.16 -13.71
CA LEU A 259 -4.70 3.37 -12.61
C LEU A 259 -4.48 4.12 -11.29
N THR A 260 -5.49 4.18 -10.44
CA THR A 260 -5.32 4.70 -9.07
C THR A 260 -4.56 3.69 -8.20
N LYS A 261 -3.99 4.15 -7.08
CA LYS A 261 -3.42 3.22 -6.08
C LYS A 261 -4.48 2.22 -5.58
N GLN A 262 -5.73 2.64 -5.44
CA GLN A 262 -6.86 1.78 -5.07
C GLN A 262 -7.21 0.72 -6.14
N ASP A 263 -7.14 1.05 -7.43
CA ASP A 263 -7.32 0.08 -8.51
C ASP A 263 -6.22 -0.97 -8.51
N MET A 264 -4.98 -0.57 -8.21
CA MET A 264 -3.85 -1.49 -8.11
C MET A 264 -3.97 -2.43 -6.91
N LEU A 265 -4.42 -1.95 -5.75
CA LEU A 265 -4.73 -2.80 -4.58
C LEU A 265 -5.79 -3.86 -4.90
N GLU A 266 -6.81 -3.51 -5.70
CA GLU A 266 -7.81 -4.49 -6.16
C GLU A 266 -7.23 -5.51 -7.16
N ILE A 267 -6.37 -5.06 -8.08
CA ILE A 267 -5.64 -5.96 -9.01
C ILE A 267 -4.78 -6.95 -8.22
N ILE A 268 -4.02 -6.49 -7.22
CA ILE A 268 -3.16 -7.32 -6.36
C ILE A 268 -3.99 -8.34 -5.58
N ARG A 269 -5.09 -7.90 -4.93
CA ARG A 269 -6.03 -8.81 -4.23
C ARG A 269 -6.52 -9.93 -5.14
N VAL A 270 -7.03 -9.60 -6.33
CA VAL A 270 -7.59 -10.60 -7.25
C VAL A 270 -6.50 -11.47 -7.88
N ALA A 271 -5.28 -10.97 -8.04
CA ALA A 271 -4.12 -11.78 -8.44
C ALA A 271 -3.78 -12.83 -7.38
N ASN A 272 -3.65 -12.42 -6.12
CA ASN A 272 -3.41 -13.31 -4.97
C ASN A 272 -4.54 -14.34 -4.78
N GLU A 273 -5.80 -13.95 -5.02
CA GLU A 273 -6.93 -14.89 -5.03
C GLU A 273 -6.81 -15.98 -6.11
N TYR A 274 -6.12 -15.70 -7.21
CA TYR A 274 -5.92 -16.60 -8.35
C TYR A 274 -4.48 -17.15 -8.41
N HIS A 275 -3.71 -17.10 -7.32
CA HIS A 275 -2.33 -17.60 -7.25
C HIS A 275 -1.38 -16.97 -8.29
N ILE A 276 -1.54 -15.66 -8.54
CA ILE A 276 -0.67 -14.83 -9.37
C ILE A 276 -0.06 -13.74 -8.49
N GLU A 277 1.26 -13.65 -8.43
CA GLU A 277 1.96 -12.50 -7.83
C GLU A 277 2.01 -11.33 -8.82
N VAL A 278 1.63 -10.12 -8.37
CA VAL A 278 1.91 -8.88 -9.12
C VAL A 278 3.33 -8.44 -8.84
N ILE A 279 4.09 -8.19 -9.90
CA ILE A 279 5.45 -7.65 -9.87
C ILE A 279 5.40 -6.24 -10.46
N PRO A 280 5.40 -5.16 -9.65
CA PRO A 280 5.59 -3.81 -10.18
C PRO A 280 6.87 -3.68 -11.02
N SER A 281 6.83 -2.82 -12.03
CA SER A 281 7.97 -2.46 -12.85
C SER A 281 7.94 -0.96 -13.16
N LEU A 282 8.89 -0.25 -12.56
CA LEU A 282 9.23 1.13 -12.86
C LEU A 282 10.62 1.11 -13.48
N ASP A 283 10.74 1.61 -14.69
CA ASP A 283 11.98 1.60 -15.45
C ASP A 283 12.87 2.80 -15.10
N SER A 284 14.17 2.56 -14.96
CA SER A 284 15.14 3.54 -14.50
C SER A 284 16.59 3.12 -14.81
N PRO A 285 17.52 4.06 -15.00
CA PRO A 285 17.33 5.51 -15.13
C PRO A 285 16.82 5.92 -16.52
N GLY A 286 16.67 4.97 -17.45
CA GLY A 286 16.10 5.18 -18.78
C GLY A 286 14.58 5.31 -18.79
N HIS A 287 14.02 5.40 -19.99
CA HIS A 287 12.59 5.22 -20.30
C HIS A 287 11.60 6.12 -19.54
N LEU A 288 12.08 7.23 -18.98
CA LEU A 288 11.29 8.17 -18.20
C LEU A 288 10.97 9.46 -18.97
N GLY A 289 10.92 9.40 -20.31
CA GLY A 289 10.58 10.53 -21.17
C GLY A 289 9.22 11.19 -20.84
N ALA A 290 8.24 10.43 -20.33
CA ALA A 290 6.95 10.98 -19.90
C ALA A 290 7.02 11.82 -18.60
N VAL A 291 8.07 11.61 -17.79
CA VAL A 291 8.35 12.33 -16.53
C VAL A 291 9.32 13.49 -16.78
N LEU A 292 10.47 13.21 -17.42
CA LEU A 292 11.55 14.19 -17.68
C LEU A 292 11.08 15.43 -18.47
N ARG A 293 10.03 15.30 -19.29
CA ARG A 293 9.40 16.42 -20.02
C ARG A 293 8.72 17.48 -19.14
N TYR A 294 8.54 17.21 -17.84
CA TYR A 294 8.02 18.17 -16.85
C TYR A 294 9.10 18.66 -15.88
N LEU A 295 10.34 18.17 -16.00
CA LEU A 295 11.45 18.46 -15.10
C LEU A 295 12.49 19.40 -15.76
N PRO A 296 13.42 20.00 -14.99
CA PRO A 296 14.50 20.81 -15.55
C PRO A 296 15.31 20.04 -16.59
N SER A 297 15.72 20.68 -17.69
CA SER A 297 16.29 19.99 -18.86
C SER A 297 17.59 19.21 -18.57
N ASP A 298 18.32 19.63 -17.54
CA ASP A 298 19.57 19.04 -17.03
C ASP A 298 19.35 17.92 -16.00
N TYR A 299 18.10 17.61 -15.65
CA TYR A 299 17.73 16.32 -15.03
C TYR A 299 17.84 15.18 -16.05
N SER A 300 17.80 15.48 -17.35
CA SER A 300 18.09 14.50 -18.41
C SER A 300 19.56 14.45 -18.78
N CYS A 301 20.02 13.31 -19.28
CA CYS A 301 21.35 13.13 -19.88
C CYS A 301 21.59 13.95 -21.18
N ALA A 302 20.66 14.81 -21.62
CA ALA A 302 20.66 15.45 -22.94
C ALA A 302 21.91 16.29 -23.26
N SER A 303 22.48 16.93 -22.24
CA SER A 303 23.72 17.70 -22.33
C SER A 303 24.99 16.87 -22.11
N LEU A 304 24.88 15.73 -21.41
CA LEU A 304 26.01 14.89 -21.00
C LEU A 304 26.45 13.92 -22.11
N PHE A 305 25.49 13.32 -22.83
CA PHE A 305 25.76 12.37 -23.92
C PHE A 305 25.17 12.84 -25.27
N PRO A 306 25.57 14.02 -25.79
CA PRO A 306 24.88 14.70 -26.91
C PRO A 306 24.80 13.91 -28.24
N SER A 307 25.64 12.88 -28.41
CA SER A 307 25.65 11.98 -29.59
C SER A 307 24.71 10.76 -29.49
N ASP A 308 24.08 10.54 -28.34
CA ASP A 308 23.18 9.43 -28.08
C ASP A 308 21.73 9.80 -28.37
N GLY A 309 20.94 8.90 -28.98
CA GLY A 309 19.54 9.16 -29.32
C GLY A 309 18.62 9.24 -28.10
N ARG A 310 18.89 8.46 -27.04
CA ARG A 310 18.00 8.32 -25.87
C ARG A 310 18.34 9.24 -24.69
N ARG A 311 19.42 10.02 -24.80
CA ARG A 311 19.90 10.97 -23.78
C ARG A 311 18.84 11.88 -23.14
N ALA A 312 17.77 12.23 -23.86
CA ALA A 312 16.71 13.11 -23.35
C ALA A 312 15.64 12.37 -22.52
N GLN A 313 15.67 11.03 -22.52
CA GLN A 313 14.70 10.15 -21.87
C GLN A 313 15.30 9.35 -20.70
N CYS A 314 16.55 9.68 -20.34
CA CYS A 314 17.36 9.04 -19.32
C CYS A 314 17.81 10.07 -18.29
N PHE A 315 17.66 9.76 -17.00
CA PHE A 315 18.02 10.64 -15.89
C PHE A 315 19.54 10.85 -15.77
N ASN A 316 19.96 12.05 -15.41
CA ASN A 316 21.36 12.42 -15.17
C ASN A 316 21.82 12.01 -13.76
N ILE A 317 21.90 10.71 -13.50
CA ILE A 317 22.40 10.14 -12.23
C ILE A 317 23.92 10.35 -12.02
N PHE A 318 24.61 11.02 -12.94
CA PHE A 318 26.07 11.12 -13.00
C PHE A 318 26.61 12.46 -12.48
N THR A 319 25.94 13.57 -12.80
CA THR A 319 26.41 14.94 -12.52
C THR A 319 25.31 15.88 -12.02
N ASN A 320 24.13 15.37 -11.65
CA ASN A 320 23.03 16.16 -11.11
C ASN A 320 22.40 15.41 -9.93
N ASP A 321 22.82 15.78 -8.72
CA ASP A 321 22.38 15.12 -7.48
C ASP A 321 20.89 15.36 -7.19
N GLU A 322 20.30 16.48 -7.65
CA GLU A 322 18.85 16.71 -7.52
C GLU A 322 18.05 15.76 -8.42
N ALA A 323 18.53 15.52 -9.64
CA ALA A 323 17.91 14.57 -10.58
C ALA A 323 18.05 13.12 -10.11
N ARG A 324 19.21 12.79 -9.51
CA ARG A 324 19.46 11.50 -8.86
C ARG A 324 18.54 11.30 -7.66
N GLY A 325 18.42 12.29 -6.78
CA GLY A 325 17.56 12.28 -5.60
C GLY A 325 16.09 12.10 -5.98
N PHE A 326 15.57 12.92 -6.88
CA PHE A 326 14.19 12.81 -7.39
C PHE A 326 13.88 11.40 -7.93
N LEU A 327 14.81 10.77 -8.64
CA LEU A 327 14.62 9.42 -9.13
C LEU A 327 14.59 8.38 -8.00
N ILE A 328 15.46 8.50 -6.99
CA ILE A 328 15.44 7.64 -5.80
C ILE A 328 14.12 7.81 -5.02
N ASP A 329 13.64 9.04 -4.85
CA ASP A 329 12.36 9.33 -4.18
C ASP A 329 11.18 8.68 -4.94
N LEU A 330 11.14 8.83 -6.27
CA LEU A 330 10.12 8.22 -7.13
C LEU A 330 10.17 6.68 -7.08
N MET A 331 11.36 6.07 -7.07
CA MET A 331 11.49 4.62 -6.88
C MET A 331 11.01 4.17 -5.49
N THR A 332 11.32 4.97 -4.46
CA THR A 332 10.95 4.68 -3.06
C THR A 332 9.43 4.73 -2.86
N GLU A 333 8.73 5.73 -3.44
CA GLU A 333 7.27 5.86 -3.38
C GLU A 333 6.57 4.56 -3.81
N PHE A 334 7.05 3.94 -4.90
CA PHE A 334 6.47 2.72 -5.43
C PHE A 334 6.95 1.46 -4.73
N ILE A 335 8.22 1.36 -4.35
CA ILE A 335 8.71 0.23 -3.55
C ILE A 335 7.90 0.13 -2.25
N ASP A 336 7.67 1.25 -1.57
CA ASP A 336 6.92 1.32 -0.33
C ASP A 336 5.46 0.87 -0.54
N PHE A 337 4.73 1.54 -1.45
CA PHE A 337 3.33 1.21 -1.75
C PHE A 337 3.13 -0.28 -2.14
N PHE A 338 3.99 -0.84 -2.99
CA PHE A 338 3.84 -2.24 -3.41
C PHE A 338 4.29 -3.24 -2.32
N SER A 339 5.24 -2.88 -1.44
CA SER A 339 5.62 -3.71 -0.30
C SER A 339 4.48 -3.80 0.74
N GLU A 340 3.82 -2.68 1.04
CA GLU A 340 2.65 -2.62 1.92
C GLU A 340 1.45 -3.40 1.33
N ALA A 341 1.31 -3.41 0.00
CA ALA A 341 0.35 -4.24 -0.72
C ALA A 341 0.71 -5.75 -0.77
N GLY A 342 1.86 -6.15 -0.23
CA GLY A 342 2.30 -7.55 -0.13
C GLY A 342 2.94 -8.14 -1.38
N CYS A 343 3.38 -7.31 -2.34
CA CYS A 343 4.19 -7.77 -3.47
C CYS A 343 5.60 -8.21 -2.99
N LYS A 344 6.14 -9.29 -3.57
CA LYS A 344 7.42 -9.89 -3.13
C LYS A 344 8.59 -9.57 -4.04
N ARG A 345 8.33 -8.97 -5.21
CA ARG A 345 9.33 -8.64 -6.23
C ARG A 345 9.06 -7.25 -6.82
N PHE A 346 10.12 -6.54 -7.19
CA PHE A 346 10.03 -5.23 -7.87
C PHE A 346 11.04 -5.17 -9.00
N ASN A 347 10.64 -4.83 -10.22
CA ASN A 347 11.56 -4.60 -11.33
C ASN A 347 11.94 -3.11 -11.41
N ILE A 348 13.23 -2.84 -11.20
CA ILE A 348 13.83 -1.50 -11.08
C ILE A 348 14.35 -0.97 -12.44
N GLY A 349 14.03 -1.66 -13.54
CA GLY A 349 14.35 -1.22 -14.89
C GLY A 349 15.74 -1.61 -15.37
N GLY A 350 16.29 -0.81 -16.28
CA GLY A 350 17.71 -0.82 -16.63
C GLY A 350 18.05 -1.35 -18.02
N ASP A 351 17.04 -1.56 -18.88
CA ASP A 351 17.25 -1.71 -20.32
C ASP A 351 17.45 -0.36 -20.98
N GLU A 352 18.09 -0.40 -22.16
CA GLU A 352 17.98 0.60 -23.23
C GLU A 352 18.37 2.06 -22.89
N PHE A 353 18.80 2.37 -21.66
CA PHE A 353 18.88 3.72 -21.06
C PHE A 353 19.82 4.69 -21.78
N LEU A 354 20.72 4.20 -22.64
CA LEU A 354 21.33 4.98 -23.72
C LEU A 354 21.35 4.13 -24.99
N GLU A 355 20.98 4.72 -26.13
CA GLU A 355 20.76 4.06 -27.43
C GLU A 355 21.97 3.24 -27.91
N LYS A 356 23.19 3.72 -27.60
CA LYS A 356 24.43 3.10 -28.04
C LYS A 356 25.27 2.56 -26.87
N PHE A 357 24.76 2.65 -25.64
CA PHE A 357 25.56 2.58 -24.40
C PHE A 357 26.86 3.38 -24.56
N SER A 358 26.68 4.69 -24.77
CA SER A 358 27.74 5.67 -25.06
C SER A 358 28.96 5.49 -24.14
N ASN A 359 30.17 5.65 -24.68
CA ASN A 359 31.44 5.37 -24.01
C ASN A 359 31.60 6.09 -22.65
N PHE A 360 31.08 5.47 -21.58
CA PHE A 360 31.28 5.89 -20.20
C PHE A 360 32.76 5.81 -19.81
N SER A 361 33.18 6.62 -18.85
CA SER A 361 34.38 6.33 -18.05
C SER A 361 34.12 5.14 -17.11
N ASN A 362 35.16 4.58 -16.46
CA ASN A 362 34.94 3.53 -15.46
C ASN A 362 34.15 4.08 -14.27
N GLU A 363 34.41 5.32 -13.87
CA GLU A 363 33.77 6.02 -12.77
C GLU A 363 32.28 6.22 -13.05
N GLN A 364 31.91 6.68 -14.26
CA GLN A 364 30.51 6.76 -14.69
C GLN A 364 29.84 5.38 -14.71
N TYR A 365 30.53 4.34 -15.16
CA TYR A 365 29.95 2.99 -15.17
C TYR A 365 29.78 2.41 -13.75
N VAL A 366 30.67 2.74 -12.82
CA VAL A 366 30.53 2.43 -11.39
C VAL A 366 29.29 3.12 -10.81
N GLN A 367 29.06 4.42 -11.10
CA GLN A 367 27.87 5.15 -10.63
C GLN A 367 26.54 4.47 -11.05
N ILE A 368 26.47 3.89 -12.26
CA ILE A 368 25.28 3.16 -12.73
C ILE A 368 25.04 1.90 -11.86
N MET A 369 26.10 1.15 -11.54
CA MET A 369 26.00 -0.06 -10.72
C MET A 369 25.73 0.29 -9.25
N GLU A 370 26.27 1.40 -8.74
CA GLU A 370 25.95 1.94 -7.41
C GLU A 370 24.48 2.35 -7.30
N TYR A 371 23.92 3.01 -8.32
CA TYR A 371 22.48 3.33 -8.40
C TYR A 371 21.60 2.07 -8.31
N PHE A 372 21.86 1.04 -9.12
CA PHE A 372 21.07 -0.20 -9.05
C PHE A 372 21.24 -0.94 -7.71
N ASN A 373 22.42 -0.88 -7.09
CA ASN A 373 22.65 -1.46 -5.76
C ASN A 373 21.90 -0.70 -4.65
N GLU A 374 21.76 0.62 -4.76
CA GLU A 374 21.03 1.46 -3.81
C GLU A 374 19.52 1.19 -3.89
N VAL A 375 18.92 1.21 -5.09
CA VAL A 375 17.50 0.88 -5.27
C VAL A 375 17.22 -0.58 -4.90
N SER A 376 18.17 -1.50 -5.17
CA SER A 376 18.13 -2.89 -4.68
C SER A 376 18.11 -2.95 -3.14
N ALA A 377 18.91 -2.14 -2.45
CA ALA A 377 18.91 -2.07 -0.99
C ALA A 377 17.59 -1.52 -0.43
N ILE A 378 16.98 -0.52 -1.08
CA ILE A 378 15.65 0.01 -0.71
C ILE A 378 14.60 -1.11 -0.85
N ALA A 379 14.53 -1.79 -1.99
CA ALA A 379 13.62 -2.92 -2.22
C ALA A 379 13.79 -4.05 -1.18
N LYS A 380 15.05 -4.46 -0.90
CA LYS A 380 15.34 -5.50 0.09
C LYS A 380 15.08 -5.05 1.53
N SER A 381 15.15 -3.76 1.85
CA SER A 381 14.77 -3.23 3.17
C SER A 381 13.29 -3.44 3.48
N LYS A 382 12.44 -3.45 2.44
CA LYS A 382 11.01 -3.78 2.53
C LYS A 382 10.71 -5.26 2.21
N GLY A 383 11.72 -6.13 2.23
CA GLY A 383 11.59 -7.58 2.03
C GLY A 383 11.34 -8.03 0.58
N MET A 384 11.42 -7.13 -0.41
CA MET A 384 11.20 -7.45 -1.81
C MET A 384 12.49 -7.96 -2.49
N THR A 385 12.35 -8.89 -3.44
CA THR A 385 13.45 -9.30 -4.33
C THR A 385 13.50 -8.41 -5.58
N PRO A 386 14.59 -7.66 -5.83
CA PRO A 386 14.68 -6.76 -6.97
C PRO A 386 14.95 -7.49 -8.30
N ARG A 387 14.53 -6.88 -9.41
CA ARG A 387 14.70 -7.34 -10.80
C ARG A 387 15.26 -6.23 -11.68
N THR A 388 16.14 -6.55 -12.63
CA THR A 388 16.66 -5.58 -13.61
C THR A 388 16.83 -6.23 -14.98
N TRP A 389 16.83 -5.46 -16.06
CA TRP A 389 17.10 -5.98 -17.40
C TRP A 389 18.60 -6.13 -17.69
N ASN A 390 18.95 -6.90 -18.72
CA ASN A 390 20.29 -7.49 -18.84
C ASN A 390 21.29 -6.74 -19.73
N ASP A 391 20.85 -5.77 -20.52
CA ASP A 391 21.60 -5.24 -21.65
C ASP A 391 22.55 -4.11 -21.26
N GLY A 392 22.10 -3.16 -20.44
CA GLY A 392 22.98 -2.13 -19.86
C GLY A 392 23.71 -2.56 -18.58
N VAL A 393 23.29 -3.65 -17.95
CA VAL A 393 23.81 -4.12 -16.65
C VAL A 393 24.95 -5.12 -16.83
N MET A 394 26.03 -4.95 -16.03
CA MET A 394 27.32 -5.62 -16.23
C MET A 394 27.88 -5.52 -17.68
N TYR A 395 27.51 -4.48 -18.43
CA TYR A 395 27.89 -4.25 -19.83
C TYR A 395 29.40 -4.10 -20.03
N GLY A 396 29.89 -4.59 -21.17
CA GLY A 396 31.26 -4.39 -21.63
C GLY A 396 32.38 -4.91 -20.71
N ASN A 397 33.51 -4.21 -20.78
CA ASN A 397 34.78 -4.55 -20.11
C ASN A 397 35.16 -3.54 -19.01
N TYR A 398 34.19 -2.83 -18.46
CA TYR A 398 34.38 -1.93 -17.32
C TYR A 398 34.84 -2.71 -16.08
N THR A 399 35.51 -2.02 -15.14
CA THR A 399 36.00 -2.62 -13.89
C THR A 399 35.77 -1.70 -12.70
N GLY A 400 36.02 -2.20 -11.47
CA GLY A 400 35.84 -1.44 -10.23
C GLY A 400 34.44 -1.49 -9.62
N TYR A 401 33.43 -1.97 -10.35
CA TYR A 401 32.06 -2.13 -9.88
C TYR A 401 31.79 -3.54 -9.30
N LYS A 402 30.68 -3.66 -8.55
CA LYS A 402 30.01 -4.92 -8.24
C LYS A 402 28.50 -4.73 -8.43
N LEU A 403 27.81 -5.73 -8.99
CA LEU A 403 26.35 -5.79 -8.95
C LEU A 403 25.89 -6.61 -7.72
N ASP A 404 24.81 -6.20 -7.08
CA ASP A 404 24.13 -6.96 -6.04
C ASP A 404 23.71 -8.36 -6.57
N PRO A 405 24.19 -9.47 -5.96
CA PRO A 405 23.88 -10.82 -6.42
C PRO A 405 22.41 -11.23 -6.23
N ASP A 406 21.67 -10.53 -5.38
CA ASP A 406 20.26 -10.88 -5.09
C ASP A 406 19.29 -10.40 -6.19
N ILE A 407 19.73 -9.52 -7.10
CA ILE A 407 18.92 -9.04 -8.21
C ILE A 407 18.67 -10.18 -9.22
N GLU A 408 17.40 -10.44 -9.56
CA GLU A 408 17.03 -11.37 -10.62
C GLU A 408 17.06 -10.68 -12.00
N ILE A 409 17.85 -11.20 -12.94
CA ILE A 409 18.08 -10.60 -14.25
C ILE A 409 17.00 -11.03 -15.24
N CYS A 410 16.24 -10.06 -15.74
CA CYS A 410 15.27 -10.23 -16.82
C CYS A 410 16.02 -10.20 -18.16
N TYR A 411 16.35 -11.38 -18.70
CA TYR A 411 17.23 -11.51 -19.85
C TYR A 411 16.42 -11.56 -21.16
N TRP A 412 16.27 -10.40 -21.81
CA TRP A 412 15.37 -10.20 -22.94
C TRP A 412 16.08 -10.23 -24.30
N ALA A 413 17.21 -9.54 -24.43
CA ALA A 413 17.98 -9.45 -25.67
C ALA A 413 19.47 -9.66 -25.42
N ALA A 414 20.23 -9.86 -26.51
CA ALA A 414 21.67 -10.07 -26.46
C ALA A 414 22.44 -9.08 -27.37
N PRO A 415 22.32 -7.75 -27.14
CA PRO A 415 23.01 -6.75 -27.96
C PRO A 415 24.53 -6.82 -27.82
N GLN A 416 25.24 -6.09 -28.70
CA GLN A 416 26.70 -6.06 -28.68
C GLN A 416 27.23 -5.62 -27.30
N ASN A 417 28.23 -6.35 -26.79
CA ASN A 417 28.89 -6.13 -25.49
C ASN A 417 28.02 -6.33 -24.22
N CYS A 418 26.76 -6.78 -24.31
CA CYS A 418 25.99 -7.14 -23.10
C CYS A 418 26.65 -8.29 -22.33
N ALA A 419 26.28 -8.45 -21.06
CA ALA A 419 26.73 -9.57 -20.24
C ALA A 419 26.13 -10.90 -20.71
N SER A 420 26.92 -11.97 -20.64
CA SER A 420 26.42 -13.34 -20.81
C SER A 420 25.71 -13.82 -19.54
N ILE A 421 24.83 -14.82 -19.69
CA ILE A 421 24.22 -15.53 -18.55
C ILE A 421 25.33 -16.05 -17.59
N GLU A 422 26.45 -16.52 -18.13
CA GLU A 422 27.59 -16.96 -17.32
C GLU A 422 28.20 -15.81 -16.48
N LYS A 423 28.34 -14.59 -17.01
CA LYS A 423 28.86 -13.42 -16.28
C LYS A 423 27.95 -13.07 -15.09
N PHE A 424 26.63 -13.16 -15.26
CA PHE A 424 25.66 -12.96 -14.18
C PHE A 424 25.72 -14.09 -13.13
N VAL A 425 25.75 -15.35 -13.56
CA VAL A 425 25.84 -16.51 -12.65
C VAL A 425 27.16 -16.52 -11.86
N GLN A 426 28.27 -16.07 -12.46
CA GLN A 426 29.55 -15.89 -11.77
C GLN A 426 29.51 -14.76 -10.71
N ASN A 427 28.68 -13.73 -10.89
CA ASN A 427 28.45 -12.71 -9.86
C ASN A 427 27.51 -13.20 -8.73
N GLY A 428 26.68 -14.21 -9.02
CA GLY A 428 25.73 -14.85 -8.10
C GLY A 428 24.26 -14.69 -8.49
N ASN A 429 23.98 -13.88 -9.51
CA ASN A 429 22.62 -13.55 -9.93
C ASN A 429 21.88 -14.74 -10.56
N LYS A 430 20.56 -14.71 -10.44
CA LYS A 430 19.63 -15.62 -11.12
C LYS A 430 19.05 -14.93 -12.36
N VAL A 431 18.55 -15.70 -13.32
CA VAL A 431 18.11 -15.22 -14.64
C VAL A 431 16.70 -15.72 -15.00
N ILE A 432 15.92 -14.86 -15.64
CA ILE A 432 14.56 -15.14 -16.13
C ILE A 432 14.57 -14.91 -17.64
N ASN A 433 14.01 -15.85 -18.40
CA ASN A 433 14.05 -15.82 -19.86
C ASN A 433 12.93 -14.96 -20.44
N PHE A 434 13.27 -13.79 -20.96
CA PHE A 434 12.38 -12.86 -21.67
C PHE A 434 12.64 -12.85 -23.19
N SER A 435 13.36 -13.86 -23.74
CA SER A 435 13.97 -13.86 -25.08
C SER A 435 13.06 -13.27 -26.19
N ASP A 436 13.43 -12.08 -26.66
CA ASP A 436 12.82 -11.30 -27.73
C ASP A 436 12.38 -12.12 -28.96
N VAL A 437 13.22 -13.06 -29.39
CA VAL A 437 13.00 -13.95 -30.55
C VAL A 437 11.78 -14.88 -30.39
N TYR A 438 11.31 -15.12 -29.15
CA TYR A 438 10.26 -16.08 -28.82
C TYR A 438 9.12 -15.50 -27.96
N MET A 439 9.43 -14.61 -27.03
CA MET A 439 8.54 -14.22 -25.93
C MET A 439 7.81 -12.88 -26.14
N TYR A 440 8.16 -12.10 -27.18
CA TYR A 440 7.63 -10.75 -27.37
C TYR A 440 6.41 -10.72 -28.29
N TYR A 441 5.34 -10.04 -27.83
CA TYR A 441 4.20 -9.60 -28.62
C TYR A 441 4.11 -8.08 -28.59
N VAL A 442 4.63 -7.44 -29.64
CA VAL A 442 4.80 -5.98 -29.70
C VAL A 442 3.72 -5.36 -30.58
N LEU A 443 3.03 -4.32 -30.11
CA LEU A 443 2.02 -3.59 -30.86
C LEU A 443 2.67 -2.65 -31.90
N SER A 444 3.28 -3.22 -32.93
CA SER A 444 3.92 -2.49 -34.02
C SER A 444 3.82 -3.27 -35.34
N SER A 445 3.55 -2.57 -36.44
CA SER A 445 3.38 -3.19 -37.77
C SER A 445 4.63 -3.94 -38.25
N TRP A 446 5.83 -3.55 -37.81
CA TRP A 446 7.06 -4.25 -38.19
C TRP A 446 7.22 -5.54 -37.38
N TRP A 447 7.16 -5.43 -36.06
CA TRP A 447 7.31 -6.57 -35.14
C TRP A 447 6.30 -7.69 -35.42
N LEU A 448 5.02 -7.36 -35.61
CA LEU A 448 3.95 -8.34 -35.88
C LEU A 448 4.09 -9.07 -37.23
N GLN A 449 4.90 -8.55 -38.16
CA GLN A 449 5.15 -9.16 -39.46
C GLN A 449 6.48 -9.91 -39.55
N ASN A 450 7.45 -9.59 -38.67
CA ASN A 450 8.84 -10.06 -38.81
C ASN A 450 9.39 -10.81 -37.59
N ALA A 451 8.89 -10.53 -36.38
CA ALA A 451 9.57 -10.92 -35.14
C ALA A 451 8.67 -11.55 -34.06
N CYS A 452 7.38 -11.20 -33.96
CA CYS A 452 6.47 -11.77 -32.95
C CYS A 452 5.93 -13.15 -33.38
N PRO A 453 6.47 -14.28 -32.88
CA PRO A 453 6.07 -15.61 -33.33
C PRO A 453 4.62 -15.93 -32.98
N GLU A 454 4.00 -16.80 -33.77
CA GLU A 454 2.79 -17.52 -33.37
C GLU A 454 3.10 -18.62 -32.35
N GLY A 455 2.07 -19.08 -31.62
CA GLY A 455 2.22 -20.10 -30.58
C GLY A 455 2.79 -21.44 -31.08
N ASP A 456 2.65 -21.76 -32.37
CA ASP A 456 3.18 -22.98 -32.97
C ASP A 456 4.72 -22.98 -33.02
N ARG A 457 5.32 -21.82 -33.31
CA ARG A 457 6.77 -21.61 -33.31
C ARG A 457 7.34 -21.65 -31.89
N ILE A 458 6.68 -20.99 -30.93
CA ILE A 458 7.04 -21.05 -29.51
C ILE A 458 7.06 -22.50 -29.02
N TYR A 459 5.99 -23.25 -29.31
CA TYR A 459 5.84 -24.65 -28.88
C TYR A 459 6.93 -25.57 -29.45
N ARG A 460 7.31 -25.41 -30.72
CA ARG A 460 8.35 -26.24 -31.36
C ARG A 460 9.78 -25.82 -30.98
N GLU A 461 10.08 -24.53 -30.94
CA GLU A 461 11.47 -24.05 -30.94
C GLU A 461 12.00 -23.60 -29.57
N TRP A 462 11.14 -23.19 -28.64
CA TRP A 462 11.56 -22.60 -27.37
C TRP A 462 11.50 -23.59 -26.20
N ASN A 463 12.25 -23.29 -25.12
CA ASN A 463 12.11 -23.85 -23.78
C ASN A 463 12.76 -22.87 -22.77
N PRO A 464 12.46 -22.93 -21.46
CA PRO A 464 12.95 -21.97 -20.47
C PRO A 464 14.47 -21.74 -20.46
N GLY A 465 15.27 -22.77 -20.74
CA GLY A 465 16.72 -22.65 -20.79
C GLY A 465 17.30 -22.06 -22.08
N LYS A 466 16.47 -21.73 -23.10
CA LYS A 466 16.90 -21.21 -24.40
C LYS A 466 16.80 -19.67 -24.45
N PHE A 467 17.87 -18.99 -24.07
CA PHE A 467 17.97 -17.53 -24.03
C PHE A 467 18.39 -16.94 -25.39
N SER A 468 18.34 -15.60 -25.52
CA SER A 468 18.78 -14.91 -26.74
C SER A 468 20.28 -15.10 -27.00
N THR A 469 20.62 -15.22 -28.29
CA THR A 469 21.95 -15.61 -28.78
C THR A 469 22.90 -14.41 -28.83
N LEU A 470 24.07 -14.54 -28.22
CA LEU A 470 25.09 -13.48 -28.18
C LEU A 470 25.66 -13.16 -29.57
N GLN A 471 26.23 -11.96 -29.71
CA GLN A 471 26.94 -11.52 -30.90
C GLN A 471 27.98 -12.56 -31.37
N GLY A 472 28.07 -12.76 -32.68
CA GLY A 472 28.86 -13.84 -33.28
C GLY A 472 28.10 -15.17 -33.41
N GLY A 473 26.86 -15.25 -32.91
CA GLY A 473 26.01 -16.44 -33.03
C GLY A 473 26.25 -17.48 -31.92
N ILE A 474 26.72 -17.04 -30.75
CA ILE A 474 27.04 -17.92 -29.62
C ILE A 474 25.75 -18.20 -28.83
N PRO A 475 25.22 -19.44 -28.84
CA PRO A 475 23.93 -19.74 -28.23
C PRO A 475 24.05 -19.82 -26.70
N GLN A 476 23.10 -19.22 -26.00
CA GLN A 476 22.94 -19.36 -24.55
C GLN A 476 21.81 -20.36 -24.30
N THR A 477 22.15 -21.63 -24.08
CA THR A 477 21.16 -22.71 -23.96
C THR A 477 21.53 -23.69 -22.85
N TYR A 478 20.61 -23.83 -21.90
CA TYR A 478 20.66 -24.77 -20.79
C TYR A 478 19.56 -25.82 -20.98
N ASN A 479 19.83 -27.07 -20.59
CA ASN A 479 18.91 -28.20 -20.80
C ASN A 479 18.21 -28.59 -19.49
N LYS A 480 17.07 -29.30 -19.59
CA LYS A 480 16.38 -29.92 -18.46
C LYS A 480 17.23 -31.08 -17.87
N PRO A 481 17.30 -31.28 -16.54
CA PRO A 481 16.76 -30.43 -15.48
C PRO A 481 17.52 -29.09 -15.41
N TYR A 482 16.76 -27.99 -15.35
CA TYR A 482 17.34 -26.65 -15.34
C TYR A 482 18.08 -26.39 -14.02
N ALA A 483 19.24 -25.75 -14.09
CA ALA A 483 19.98 -25.34 -12.91
C ALA A 483 19.28 -24.18 -12.19
N ASN A 484 19.37 -24.13 -10.85
CA ASN A 484 18.61 -23.21 -9.98
C ASN A 484 18.81 -21.70 -10.24
N PHE A 485 19.74 -21.30 -11.11
CA PHE A 485 19.85 -19.92 -11.59
C PHE A 485 18.84 -19.60 -12.71
N VAL A 486 18.35 -20.58 -13.47
CA VAL A 486 17.28 -20.40 -14.46
C VAL A 486 15.94 -20.42 -13.72
N LYS A 487 15.45 -19.25 -13.31
CA LYS A 487 14.20 -19.11 -12.55
C LYS A 487 12.98 -19.54 -13.35
N GLY A 488 13.01 -19.33 -14.67
CA GLY A 488 11.91 -19.62 -15.58
C GLY A 488 11.87 -18.64 -16.74
N GLY A 489 10.68 -18.17 -17.12
CA GLY A 489 10.51 -17.27 -18.26
C GLY A 489 9.31 -16.34 -18.14
N SER A 490 9.27 -15.34 -19.02
CA SER A 490 8.20 -14.36 -19.08
C SER A 490 7.73 -14.09 -20.51
N TYR A 491 6.42 -14.14 -20.76
CA TYR A 491 5.85 -13.73 -22.04
C TYR A 491 5.44 -12.25 -22.00
N ALA A 492 5.99 -11.41 -22.87
CA ALA A 492 5.86 -9.96 -22.79
C ALA A 492 4.92 -9.40 -23.86
N VAL A 493 3.99 -8.54 -23.46
CA VAL A 493 3.25 -7.62 -24.35
C VAL A 493 3.83 -6.23 -24.21
N TRP A 494 4.35 -5.69 -25.32
CA TRP A 494 4.93 -4.35 -25.43
C TRP A 494 4.09 -3.46 -26.33
N CYS A 495 3.94 -2.18 -25.99
CA CYS A 495 2.91 -1.32 -26.56
C CYS A 495 3.43 -0.16 -27.42
N ASP A 496 4.58 -0.32 -28.10
CA ASP A 496 5.28 0.67 -28.97
C ASP A 496 4.35 1.68 -29.67
N VAL A 497 3.33 1.17 -30.36
CA VAL A 497 2.29 1.99 -30.98
C VAL A 497 0.98 1.72 -30.20
N PRO A 498 0.71 2.44 -29.10
CA PRO A 498 -0.33 2.05 -28.14
C PRO A 498 -1.75 2.13 -28.72
N GLY A 499 -1.94 2.92 -29.79
CA GLY A 499 -3.18 3.00 -30.56
C GLY A 499 -3.38 1.90 -31.63
N TYR A 500 -2.39 1.03 -31.87
CA TYR A 500 -2.40 0.10 -33.01
C TYR A 500 -3.53 -0.95 -32.94
N MET A 501 -3.98 -1.33 -31.74
CA MET A 501 -5.13 -2.22 -31.56
C MET A 501 -5.85 -2.04 -30.21
N THR A 502 -7.07 -2.57 -30.10
CA THR A 502 -7.85 -2.54 -28.85
C THR A 502 -7.33 -3.56 -27.83
N GLN A 503 -7.62 -3.38 -26.54
CA GLN A 503 -7.24 -4.36 -25.51
C GLN A 503 -7.85 -5.76 -25.74
N ASP A 504 -9.05 -5.84 -26.31
CA ASP A 504 -9.66 -7.12 -26.68
C ASP A 504 -8.98 -7.75 -27.92
N SER A 505 -8.46 -6.94 -28.84
CA SER A 505 -7.60 -7.41 -29.94
C SER A 505 -6.30 -8.01 -29.41
N VAL A 506 -5.63 -7.34 -28.46
CA VAL A 506 -4.43 -7.86 -27.78
C VAL A 506 -4.75 -9.21 -27.14
N ALA A 507 -5.77 -9.27 -26.29
CA ALA A 507 -6.17 -10.48 -25.58
C ALA A 507 -6.40 -11.68 -26.52
N ASN A 508 -7.03 -11.45 -27.67
CA ASN A 508 -7.31 -12.50 -28.65
C ASN A 508 -6.05 -12.94 -29.42
N ASN A 509 -5.17 -12.01 -29.80
CA ASN A 509 -3.94 -12.32 -30.53
C ASN A 509 -2.90 -13.08 -29.67
N ILE A 510 -2.88 -12.84 -28.35
CA ILE A 510 -2.00 -13.57 -27.40
C ILE A 510 -2.55 -14.92 -26.93
N PHE A 511 -3.80 -15.28 -27.28
CA PHE A 511 -4.50 -16.47 -26.75
C PHE A 511 -3.69 -17.77 -26.95
N TYR A 512 -3.22 -18.03 -28.18
CA TYR A 512 -2.39 -19.22 -28.49
C TYR A 512 -0.94 -19.08 -28.01
N ARG A 513 -0.42 -17.85 -27.94
CA ARG A 513 0.97 -17.54 -27.56
C ARG A 513 1.21 -17.85 -26.09
N THR A 514 0.39 -17.27 -25.20
CA THR A 514 0.42 -17.55 -23.76
C THR A 514 0.22 -19.04 -23.48
N ARG A 515 -0.73 -19.68 -24.18
CA ARG A 515 -1.02 -21.10 -23.97
C ARG A 515 0.14 -22.01 -24.36
N ALA A 516 0.84 -21.69 -25.46
CA ALA A 516 2.08 -22.36 -25.84
C ALA A 516 3.20 -22.09 -24.83
N THR A 517 3.45 -20.84 -24.43
CA THR A 517 4.52 -20.51 -23.47
C THR A 517 4.32 -21.21 -22.14
N ALA A 518 3.11 -21.18 -21.57
CA ALA A 518 2.77 -21.93 -20.35
C ALA A 518 3.03 -23.44 -20.49
N TYR A 519 2.66 -24.04 -21.62
CA TYR A 519 2.94 -25.45 -21.90
C TYR A 519 4.45 -25.77 -21.79
N LYS A 520 5.28 -24.87 -22.30
CA LYS A 520 6.74 -25.01 -22.36
C LYS A 520 7.45 -24.60 -21.07
N MET A 521 6.85 -23.76 -20.24
CA MET A 521 7.34 -23.45 -18.88
C MET A 521 6.97 -24.53 -17.86
N TRP A 522 5.83 -25.21 -18.03
CA TRP A 522 5.38 -26.21 -17.08
C TRP A 522 6.15 -27.53 -17.22
N ASN A 523 6.17 -28.15 -18.41
CA ASN A 523 6.94 -29.37 -18.64
C ASN A 523 7.27 -29.58 -20.13
N THR A 524 8.56 -29.58 -20.47
CA THR A 524 9.02 -30.13 -21.76
C THR A 524 9.45 -31.58 -21.62
N SER A 525 8.74 -32.49 -22.31
CA SER A 525 9.11 -33.91 -22.46
C SER A 525 9.53 -34.24 -23.90
N ASP A 526 10.31 -35.31 -24.08
CA ASP A 526 10.74 -35.77 -25.42
C ASP A 526 9.57 -36.23 -26.32
N SER A 527 8.41 -36.50 -25.72
CA SER A 527 7.21 -37.06 -26.35
C SER A 527 6.00 -36.13 -26.31
N MET A 528 6.22 -34.81 -26.44
CA MET A 528 5.16 -33.80 -26.61
C MET A 528 4.23 -34.15 -27.81
N PRO A 529 2.90 -33.95 -27.70
CA PRO A 529 1.98 -34.12 -28.83
C PRO A 529 2.21 -33.11 -29.95
N GLU A 530 1.68 -33.38 -31.14
CA GLU A 530 1.69 -32.45 -32.27
C GLU A 530 0.92 -31.16 -31.95
N TYR A 531 1.48 -30.00 -32.33
CA TYR A 531 0.86 -28.71 -32.01
C TYR A 531 -0.54 -28.55 -32.62
N ALA A 532 -0.82 -29.22 -33.74
CA ALA A 532 -2.14 -29.22 -34.37
C ALA A 532 -3.22 -29.85 -33.48
N ASP A 533 -2.87 -30.79 -32.59
CA ASP A 533 -3.79 -31.41 -31.64
C ASP A 533 -3.83 -30.64 -30.31
N VAL A 534 -2.68 -30.16 -29.84
CA VAL A 534 -2.61 -29.23 -28.68
C VAL A 534 -3.44 -27.96 -28.93
N LYS A 535 -3.44 -27.42 -30.15
CA LYS A 535 -4.30 -26.28 -30.50
C LYS A 535 -5.79 -26.61 -30.41
N LYS A 536 -6.23 -27.81 -30.83
CA LYS A 536 -7.64 -28.24 -30.69
C LYS A 536 -8.04 -28.32 -29.22
N ALA A 537 -7.14 -28.83 -28.37
CA ALA A 537 -7.34 -28.83 -26.92
C ALA A 537 -7.43 -27.39 -26.37
N PHE A 538 -6.57 -26.46 -26.81
CA PHE A 538 -6.67 -25.04 -26.43
C PHE A 538 -8.01 -24.41 -26.87
N ASP A 539 -8.48 -24.69 -28.09
CA ASP A 539 -9.75 -24.20 -28.62
C ASP A 539 -10.95 -24.75 -27.84
N LYS A 540 -10.89 -26.02 -27.41
CA LYS A 540 -11.96 -26.70 -26.63
C LYS A 540 -11.94 -26.31 -25.15
N ILE A 541 -10.75 -26.18 -24.55
CA ILE A 541 -10.57 -25.71 -23.17
C ILE A 541 -10.95 -24.23 -23.05
N GLY A 542 -10.58 -23.39 -24.02
CA GLY A 542 -10.97 -21.97 -24.07
C GLY A 542 -10.28 -21.08 -23.03
N ARG A 543 -10.93 -19.95 -22.69
CA ARG A 543 -10.52 -19.04 -21.59
C ARG A 543 -11.09 -19.47 -20.25
N VAL A 544 -10.46 -19.06 -19.15
CA VAL A 544 -10.95 -19.32 -17.78
C VAL A 544 -12.48 -19.17 -17.66
N PRO A 545 -13.20 -20.12 -17.03
CA PRO A 545 -14.62 -19.94 -16.73
C PRO A 545 -14.76 -18.75 -15.76
N GLY A 546 -15.63 -17.79 -16.09
CA GLY A 546 -15.66 -16.48 -15.40
C GLY A 546 -14.67 -15.42 -15.91
N TYR A 547 -14.18 -15.52 -17.16
CA TYR A 547 -13.23 -14.56 -17.76
C TYR A 547 -13.78 -13.12 -17.82
N LYS A 548 -14.97 -12.94 -18.40
CA LYS A 548 -15.75 -11.68 -18.43
C LYS A 548 -17.20 -11.87 -17.94
N SER A 549 -17.52 -13.06 -17.42
CA SER A 549 -18.82 -13.41 -16.84
C SER A 549 -18.70 -13.51 -15.32
N VAL A 550 -19.80 -13.24 -14.62
CA VAL A 550 -19.96 -13.68 -13.22
C VAL A 550 -20.13 -15.19 -13.23
N LEU A 551 -19.40 -15.90 -12.37
CA LEU A 551 -19.57 -17.35 -12.18
C LEU A 551 -20.94 -17.65 -11.54
N PRO A 552 -21.53 -18.83 -11.74
CA PRO A 552 -22.68 -19.27 -10.96
C PRO A 552 -22.29 -19.42 -9.48
N GLU A 553 -23.28 -19.29 -8.59
CA GLU A 553 -23.08 -19.55 -7.15
C GLU A 553 -22.50 -20.96 -6.92
N PRO A 554 -21.54 -21.12 -5.97
CA PRO A 554 -20.94 -22.40 -5.67
C PRO A 554 -21.96 -23.35 -5.01
N GLY A 555 -21.75 -24.65 -5.17
CA GLY A 555 -22.54 -25.65 -4.48
C GLY A 555 -22.41 -25.54 -2.96
N GLN A 556 -23.47 -25.93 -2.25
CA GLN A 556 -23.54 -25.85 -0.79
C GLN A 556 -22.33 -26.53 -0.12
N VAL A 557 -21.74 -25.85 0.87
CA VAL A 557 -20.72 -26.43 1.75
C VAL A 557 -21.41 -27.24 2.84
N LEU A 558 -20.96 -28.47 3.05
CA LEU A 558 -21.48 -29.45 3.99
C LEU A 558 -20.33 -30.08 4.77
N TYR A 559 -20.61 -30.53 5.99
CA TYR A 559 -19.67 -31.24 6.85
C TYR A 559 -20.32 -32.56 7.30
N GLU A 560 -19.66 -33.68 7.01
CA GLU A 560 -20.13 -35.06 7.20
C GLU A 560 -19.08 -35.89 7.97
N GLY A 561 -19.43 -37.12 8.34
CA GLY A 561 -18.49 -38.06 8.97
C GLY A 561 -18.16 -37.72 10.43
N GLN A 562 -16.88 -37.60 10.77
CA GLN A 562 -16.40 -37.27 12.12
C GLN A 562 -16.19 -35.76 12.34
N SER A 563 -16.58 -34.90 11.41
CA SER A 563 -16.43 -33.44 11.56
C SER A 563 -17.47 -32.88 12.54
N VAL A 564 -17.00 -32.30 13.64
CA VAL A 564 -17.81 -31.67 14.70
C VAL A 564 -17.75 -30.16 14.57
N ALA A 565 -18.90 -29.49 14.70
CA ALA A 565 -19.02 -28.04 14.61
C ALA A 565 -18.88 -27.36 15.99
N LEU A 566 -18.02 -26.36 16.08
CA LEU A 566 -17.81 -25.51 17.25
C LEU A 566 -18.14 -24.07 16.87
N THR A 567 -19.40 -23.69 17.13
CA THR A 567 -19.94 -22.37 16.81
C THR A 567 -19.50 -21.36 17.87
N ILE A 568 -18.92 -20.24 17.44
CA ILE A 568 -18.44 -19.17 18.33
C ILE A 568 -19.37 -17.98 18.17
N GLU A 569 -20.02 -17.57 19.27
CA GLU A 569 -20.85 -16.37 19.30
C GLU A 569 -20.13 -15.24 20.04
N TYR A 570 -19.86 -14.13 19.36
CA TYR A 570 -19.31 -12.93 19.96
C TYR A 570 -20.44 -12.02 20.45
N LYS A 571 -20.61 -11.89 21.77
CA LYS A 571 -21.68 -11.09 22.37
C LYS A 571 -21.16 -10.08 23.39
N ASN A 572 -21.82 -8.93 23.48
CA ASN A 572 -21.57 -7.96 24.54
C ASN A 572 -22.26 -8.36 25.87
N GLU A 573 -22.04 -7.56 26.92
CA GLU A 573 -22.62 -7.74 28.26
C GLU A 573 -24.15 -7.68 28.30
N PHE A 574 -24.78 -7.14 27.24
CA PHE A 574 -26.24 -7.10 27.05
C PHE A 574 -26.77 -8.29 26.23
N GLY A 575 -25.91 -9.24 25.85
CA GLY A 575 -26.26 -10.42 25.05
C GLY A 575 -26.50 -10.15 23.56
N GLN A 576 -26.13 -8.95 23.07
CA GLN A 576 -26.24 -8.60 21.65
C GLN A 576 -25.01 -9.12 20.90
N THR A 577 -25.21 -9.69 19.72
CA THR A 577 -24.11 -10.10 18.83
C THR A 577 -23.34 -8.86 18.34
N ILE A 578 -22.02 -8.85 18.54
CA ILE A 578 -21.13 -7.72 18.19
C ILE A 578 -20.18 -8.00 17.03
N GLU A 579 -19.96 -9.28 16.70
CA GLU A 579 -19.18 -9.77 15.55
C GLU A 579 -19.91 -11.01 15.00
N PRO A 580 -19.92 -11.28 13.67
CA PRO A 580 -20.66 -12.40 13.11
C PRO A 580 -20.31 -13.75 13.74
N THR A 581 -21.31 -14.61 13.88
CA THR A 581 -21.13 -15.97 14.41
C THR A 581 -20.19 -16.78 13.51
N GLU A 582 -19.07 -17.21 14.08
CA GLU A 582 -18.11 -18.10 13.44
C GLU A 582 -18.51 -19.57 13.71
N THR A 583 -18.02 -20.51 12.90
CA THR A 583 -18.12 -21.94 13.21
C THR A 583 -16.87 -22.66 12.72
N LEU A 584 -16.03 -23.03 13.68
CA LEU A 584 -14.89 -23.90 13.45
C LEU A 584 -15.37 -25.35 13.31
N TYR A 585 -14.69 -26.12 12.48
CA TYR A 585 -14.88 -27.55 12.35
C TYR A 585 -13.61 -28.29 12.73
N GLY A 586 -13.76 -29.41 13.45
CA GLY A 586 -12.65 -30.27 13.85
C GLY A 586 -13.00 -31.73 13.77
N LEU A 587 -11.98 -32.58 13.63
CA LEU A 587 -12.16 -34.03 13.70
C LEU A 587 -12.57 -34.46 15.11
N LYS A 588 -13.46 -35.45 15.20
CA LYS A 588 -13.95 -35.93 16.48
C LYS A 588 -12.83 -36.42 17.39
N ASP A 589 -12.93 -36.05 18.66
CA ASP A 589 -12.00 -36.34 19.76
C ASP A 589 -10.60 -35.70 19.62
N ASN A 590 -10.31 -34.95 18.54
CA ASN A 590 -9.16 -34.02 18.50
C ASN A 590 -9.38 -32.84 19.45
N GLU A 591 -8.28 -32.23 19.88
CA GLU A 591 -8.29 -31.04 20.74
C GLU A 591 -8.63 -29.75 19.97
N TYR A 592 -9.17 -28.76 20.69
CA TYR A 592 -9.33 -27.39 20.22
C TYR A 592 -8.78 -26.40 21.25
N THR A 593 -8.30 -25.26 20.76
CA THR A 593 -8.04 -24.04 21.52
C THR A 593 -8.70 -22.89 20.76
N ILE A 594 -9.57 -22.14 21.44
CA ILE A 594 -10.10 -20.86 20.94
C ILE A 594 -9.33 -19.74 21.63
N GLU A 595 -8.65 -18.91 20.85
CA GLU A 595 -8.17 -17.61 21.33
C GLU A 595 -9.31 -16.58 21.16
N PRO A 596 -9.70 -15.83 22.20
CA PRO A 596 -10.73 -14.81 22.06
C PRO A 596 -10.29 -13.70 21.11
N LYS A 597 -10.97 -13.58 19.97
CA LYS A 597 -10.73 -12.55 18.95
C LYS A 597 -10.67 -11.16 19.60
N GLU A 598 -9.63 -10.38 19.30
CA GLU A 598 -9.59 -8.98 19.70
C GLU A 598 -10.69 -8.21 18.96
N LEU A 599 -11.59 -7.56 19.72
CA LEU A 599 -12.73 -6.82 19.19
C LEU A 599 -12.62 -5.35 19.56
N TYR A 600 -12.67 -4.48 18.55
CA TYR A 600 -12.38 -3.06 18.73
C TYR A 600 -13.41 -2.37 19.64
N GLY A 601 -12.95 -1.80 20.76
CA GLY A 601 -13.81 -1.22 21.80
C GLY A 601 -14.41 -2.23 22.78
N TYR A 602 -13.90 -3.46 22.82
CA TYR A 602 -14.40 -4.55 23.65
C TYR A 602 -13.26 -5.37 24.26
N LYS A 603 -13.29 -5.64 25.58
CA LYS A 603 -12.40 -6.63 26.21
C LYS A 603 -13.18 -7.91 26.50
N PHE A 604 -12.57 -9.06 26.19
CA PHE A 604 -13.11 -10.37 26.54
C PHE A 604 -13.28 -10.46 28.06
N GLU A 605 -14.48 -10.79 28.53
CA GLU A 605 -14.77 -10.97 29.95
C GLU A 605 -14.75 -12.45 30.33
N LYS A 606 -15.48 -13.27 29.57
CA LYS A 606 -15.70 -14.69 29.88
C LYS A 606 -16.22 -15.46 28.66
N ALA A 607 -15.94 -16.75 28.62
CA ALA A 607 -16.64 -17.68 27.73
C ALA A 607 -17.77 -18.38 28.50
N SER A 608 -18.79 -18.88 27.78
CA SER A 608 -19.84 -19.73 28.37
C SER A 608 -19.29 -21.07 28.89
N GLU A 609 -18.20 -21.55 28.30
CA GLU A 609 -17.55 -22.82 28.59
C GLU A 609 -16.04 -22.74 28.31
N SER A 610 -15.29 -23.83 28.55
CA SER A 610 -13.83 -23.88 28.33
C SER A 610 -13.44 -23.60 26.87
N LEU A 611 -12.52 -22.65 26.70
CA LEU A 611 -11.86 -22.27 25.44
C LEU A 611 -10.95 -23.36 24.89
N THR A 612 -10.43 -24.23 25.76
CA THR A 612 -9.73 -25.47 25.37
C THR A 612 -10.62 -26.67 25.62
N GLY A 613 -10.52 -27.69 24.77
CA GLY A 613 -11.36 -28.89 24.91
C GLY A 613 -11.13 -29.91 23.80
N THR A 614 -12.09 -30.80 23.60
CA THR A 614 -12.09 -31.79 22.51
C THR A 614 -13.38 -31.73 21.71
N TYR A 615 -13.28 -31.88 20.40
CA TYR A 615 -14.39 -31.89 19.45
C TYR A 615 -15.25 -33.16 19.63
N LYS A 616 -16.27 -33.14 20.51
CA LYS A 616 -17.06 -34.35 20.83
C LYS A 616 -18.46 -34.40 20.23
N GLU A 617 -19.14 -33.25 20.25
CA GLU A 617 -20.50 -33.04 19.74
C GLU A 617 -20.66 -31.57 19.35
N ASN A 618 -21.65 -31.26 18.50
CA ASN A 618 -21.84 -29.91 18.00
C ASN A 618 -22.17 -28.95 19.15
N LYS A 619 -21.40 -27.88 19.27
CA LYS A 619 -21.33 -27.05 20.48
C LYS A 619 -21.32 -25.57 20.14
N THR A 620 -21.88 -24.75 21.04
CA THR A 620 -21.84 -23.28 20.92
C THR A 620 -21.09 -22.71 22.13
N ILE A 621 -20.02 -21.96 21.87
CA ILE A 621 -19.30 -21.20 22.89
C ILE A 621 -19.61 -19.72 22.67
N THR A 622 -20.31 -19.11 23.63
CA THR A 622 -20.54 -17.67 23.65
C THR A 622 -19.35 -16.99 24.31
N LEU A 623 -18.57 -16.23 23.54
CA LEU A 623 -17.57 -15.32 24.05
C LEU A 623 -18.27 -14.02 24.44
N THR A 624 -18.38 -13.78 25.75
CA THR A 624 -18.90 -12.52 26.30
C THR A 624 -17.78 -11.52 26.43
N TYR A 625 -17.94 -10.37 25.78
CA TYR A 625 -17.10 -9.20 25.93
C TYR A 625 -17.85 -8.16 26.74
N LYS A 626 -17.09 -7.30 27.42
CA LYS A 626 -17.60 -6.02 27.93
C LYS A 626 -17.18 -4.91 26.99
N THR A 627 -18.02 -3.88 26.87
CA THR A 627 -17.56 -2.58 26.37
C THR A 627 -16.31 -2.16 27.15
N PHE A 628 -15.25 -1.81 26.42
CA PHE A 628 -14.00 -1.36 27.00
C PHE A 628 -13.54 -0.10 26.28
N THR A 629 -12.86 0.76 27.02
CA THR A 629 -12.21 1.92 26.47
C THR A 629 -10.91 2.14 27.20
N ASP A 630 -9.83 1.86 26.49
CA ASP A 630 -8.51 2.29 26.87
C ASP A 630 -8.40 3.80 26.72
N LYS A 631 -7.81 4.44 27.72
CA LYS A 631 -7.46 5.87 27.68
C LYS A 631 -6.00 6.10 28.01
N GLU A 632 -5.20 5.07 28.28
CA GLU A 632 -3.84 5.24 28.82
C GLU A 632 -2.97 6.07 27.88
N ALA A 633 -3.03 5.81 26.57
CA ALA A 633 -2.33 6.59 25.56
C ALA A 633 -2.82 8.05 25.45
N LEU A 634 -4.13 8.32 25.55
CA LEU A 634 -4.68 9.68 25.54
C LEU A 634 -4.33 10.44 26.82
N ILE A 635 -4.45 9.79 27.98
CA ILE A 635 -4.07 10.33 29.28
C ILE A 635 -2.57 10.68 29.28
N LYS A 636 -1.71 9.80 28.76
CA LYS A 636 -0.27 10.03 28.64
C LYS A 636 0.06 11.23 27.74
N GLU A 637 -0.61 11.38 26.60
CA GLU A 637 -0.40 12.51 25.69
C GLU A 637 -0.89 13.84 26.29
N VAL A 638 -2.08 13.85 26.93
CA VAL A 638 -2.64 15.01 27.63
C VAL A 638 -1.80 15.40 28.86
N ASN A 639 -1.25 14.44 29.59
CA ASN A 639 -0.37 14.68 30.74
C ASN A 639 1.06 15.10 30.33
N ASN A 640 1.42 14.96 29.05
CA ASN A 640 2.70 15.39 28.47
C ASN A 640 2.50 16.45 27.38
N ALA A 641 1.59 17.38 27.66
CA ALA A 641 1.17 18.40 26.72
C ALA A 641 2.23 19.46 26.40
N LEU A 642 2.05 20.07 25.23
CA LEU A 642 2.42 21.44 24.87
C LEU A 642 2.80 22.41 25.99
N VAL A 643 4.07 22.80 26.18
CA VAL A 643 4.35 24.08 26.87
C VAL A 643 4.11 25.19 25.84
N ILE A 644 2.84 25.55 25.65
CA ILE A 644 2.35 26.35 24.51
C ILE A 644 3.16 27.64 24.29
N LYS A 645 3.55 28.32 25.37
CA LYS A 645 4.36 29.54 25.34
C LYS A 645 5.76 29.38 24.74
N ASP A 646 6.25 28.17 24.49
CA ASP A 646 7.57 27.94 23.88
C ASP A 646 7.51 27.84 22.34
N TYR A 647 6.32 28.04 21.75
CA TYR A 647 5.99 27.75 20.35
C TYR A 647 5.46 28.97 19.59
N ILE A 648 5.54 28.92 18.26
CA ILE A 648 5.06 29.98 17.36
C ILE A 648 3.51 29.98 17.37
N PRO A 649 2.83 31.08 17.72
CA PRO A 649 1.38 31.09 18.03
C PRO A 649 0.47 30.44 16.98
N GLU A 650 0.69 30.70 15.69
CA GLU A 650 -0.17 30.11 14.64
C GLU A 650 0.00 28.59 14.49
N THR A 651 1.14 28.04 14.90
CA THR A 651 1.45 26.60 14.77
C THR A 651 0.79 25.73 15.85
N VAL A 652 0.53 26.30 17.03
CA VAL A 652 -0.07 25.62 18.18
C VAL A 652 -1.57 25.85 18.34
N LYS A 653 -2.19 26.64 17.44
CA LYS A 653 -3.63 26.94 17.48
C LYS A 653 -4.50 25.68 17.40
N GLU A 654 -4.29 24.84 16.39
CA GLU A 654 -4.99 23.56 16.27
C GLU A 654 -4.67 22.61 17.45
N TYR A 655 -3.42 22.62 17.93
CA TYR A 655 -3.01 21.78 19.04
C TYR A 655 -3.72 22.16 20.34
N LYS A 656 -3.96 23.45 20.58
CA LYS A 656 -4.73 23.93 21.74
C LYS A 656 -6.17 23.43 21.69
N ASP A 657 -6.85 23.60 20.55
CA ASP A 657 -8.23 23.13 20.36
C ASP A 657 -8.32 21.59 20.50
N ALA A 658 -7.36 20.85 19.94
CA ALA A 658 -7.27 19.39 20.07
C ALA A 658 -6.96 18.94 21.50
N LEU A 659 -6.10 19.66 22.23
CA LEU A 659 -5.73 19.38 23.62
C LEU A 659 -6.91 19.62 24.58
N ASP A 660 -7.69 20.67 24.37
CA ASP A 660 -8.89 20.93 25.17
C ASP A 660 -9.98 19.87 24.88
N ALA A 661 -10.23 19.52 23.62
CA ALA A 661 -11.09 18.39 23.27
C ALA A 661 -10.59 17.03 23.82
N SER A 662 -9.26 16.88 23.99
CA SER A 662 -8.65 15.70 24.58
C SER A 662 -8.82 15.63 26.10
N LYS A 663 -8.88 16.78 26.80
CA LYS A 663 -9.25 16.84 28.23
C LYS A 663 -10.71 16.42 28.41
N ASP A 664 -11.62 16.93 27.59
CA ASP A 664 -13.04 16.54 27.64
C ASP A 664 -13.23 15.03 27.43
N VAL A 665 -12.59 14.46 26.40
CA VAL A 665 -12.66 13.02 26.09
C VAL A 665 -11.92 12.15 27.13
N LYS A 666 -10.88 12.69 27.80
CA LYS A 666 -10.22 12.03 28.94
C LYS A 666 -11.19 11.88 30.11
N GLU A 667 -11.87 12.96 30.52
CA GLU A 667 -12.73 12.97 31.71
C GLU A 667 -14.14 12.39 31.46
N ASP A 668 -14.64 12.31 30.22
CA ASP A 668 -15.95 11.72 29.89
C ASP A 668 -16.01 10.19 30.14
N PRO A 669 -16.77 9.70 31.14
CA PRO A 669 -16.88 8.27 31.43
C PRO A 669 -17.72 7.48 30.41
N THR A 670 -18.30 8.14 29.40
CA THR A 670 -19.12 7.54 28.35
C THR A 670 -18.47 7.52 26.97
N ALA A 671 -17.30 8.15 26.81
CA ALA A 671 -16.51 8.09 25.58
C ALA A 671 -16.06 6.64 25.30
N GLY A 672 -16.46 6.10 24.14
CA GLY A 672 -16.01 4.79 23.66
C GLY A 672 -14.67 4.85 22.92
N GLN A 673 -13.97 3.71 22.79
CA GLN A 673 -12.62 3.59 22.19
C GLN A 673 -12.45 4.39 20.90
N LYS A 674 -13.40 4.28 19.95
CA LYS A 674 -13.36 5.05 18.69
C LYS A 674 -13.16 6.54 18.91
N LYS A 675 -13.91 7.14 19.85
CA LYS A 675 -13.80 8.57 20.13
C LYS A 675 -12.49 8.91 20.84
N VAL A 676 -11.93 8.00 21.64
CA VAL A 676 -10.62 8.19 22.26
C VAL A 676 -9.51 8.18 21.21
N ASP A 677 -9.50 7.18 20.32
CA ASP A 677 -8.46 7.01 19.31
C ASP A 677 -8.49 8.14 18.26
N GLU A 678 -9.69 8.52 17.78
CA GLU A 678 -9.87 9.68 16.89
C GLU A 678 -9.36 10.98 17.54
N THR A 679 -9.52 11.12 18.86
CA THR A 679 -9.08 12.33 19.59
C THR A 679 -7.58 12.31 19.88
N LEU A 680 -7.00 11.14 20.17
CA LEU A 680 -5.55 10.96 20.31
C LEU A 680 -4.82 11.20 18.97
N ALA A 681 -5.37 10.69 17.87
CA ALA A 681 -4.84 10.95 16.53
C ALA A 681 -4.86 12.44 16.21
N ALA A 682 -6.00 13.12 16.43
CA ALA A 682 -6.11 14.57 16.23
C ALA A 682 -5.12 15.35 17.11
N LEU A 683 -4.93 14.95 18.38
CA LEU A 683 -3.96 15.58 19.28
C LEU A 683 -2.52 15.44 18.77
N ARG A 684 -2.13 14.26 18.26
CA ARG A 684 -0.79 14.01 17.72
C ARG A 684 -0.54 14.73 16.40
N THR A 685 -1.44 14.62 15.43
CA THR A 685 -1.34 15.34 14.16
C THR A 685 -1.33 16.86 14.33
N ALA A 686 -1.98 17.39 15.38
CA ALA A 686 -1.87 18.81 15.72
C ALA A 686 -0.55 19.14 16.45
N LYS A 687 0.01 18.22 17.25
CA LYS A 687 1.31 18.36 17.93
C LYS A 687 2.48 18.39 16.93
N GLU A 688 2.42 17.56 15.90
CA GLU A 688 3.39 17.47 14.80
C GLU A 688 3.52 18.80 14.00
N LYS A 689 2.52 19.67 14.06
CA LYS A 689 2.55 21.01 13.42
C LYS A 689 3.27 22.06 14.28
N ALA A 690 3.47 21.81 15.56
CA ALA A 690 3.91 22.82 16.53
C ALA A 690 5.42 23.09 16.42
N VAL A 691 5.80 24.31 16.03
CA VAL A 691 7.21 24.72 15.90
C VAL A 691 7.63 25.61 17.07
N LYS A 692 8.75 25.29 17.73
CA LYS A 692 9.29 26.06 18.85
C LYS A 692 9.68 27.48 18.40
N ALA A 693 9.35 28.49 19.20
CA ALA A 693 9.52 29.92 18.89
C ALA A 693 10.96 30.29 18.52
N LYS A 694 11.97 29.63 19.13
CA LYS A 694 13.39 29.82 18.80
C LYS A 694 13.79 29.45 17.36
N PHE A 695 12.92 28.77 16.60
CA PHE A 695 13.15 28.42 15.18
C PHE A 695 12.42 29.33 14.19
N TYR A 696 11.91 30.49 14.64
CA TYR A 696 11.08 31.38 13.80
C TYR A 696 11.74 31.77 12.47
N LYS A 697 13.06 32.01 12.44
CA LYS A 697 13.80 32.36 11.21
C LYS A 697 13.62 31.30 10.11
N LEU A 698 13.82 30.02 10.48
CA LEU A 698 13.64 28.87 9.60
C LEU A 698 12.15 28.67 9.23
N TYR A 699 11.24 28.79 10.21
CA TYR A 699 9.81 28.65 9.98
C TYR A 699 9.26 29.66 8.96
N VAL A 700 9.57 30.94 9.14
CA VAL A 700 9.08 32.04 8.30
C VAL A 700 9.53 31.87 6.83
N GLU A 701 10.77 31.45 6.59
CA GLU A 701 11.26 31.18 5.23
C GLU A 701 10.78 29.85 4.63
N ALA A 702 10.61 28.81 5.45
CA ALA A 702 10.20 27.48 4.99
C ALA A 702 8.68 27.40 4.70
N TYR A 703 7.83 28.04 5.50
CA TYR A 703 6.37 28.00 5.34
C TYR A 703 5.81 29.15 4.50
N TYR A 704 6.55 30.27 4.36
CA TYR A 704 6.18 31.40 3.51
C TYR A 704 7.32 31.73 2.51
N PRO A 705 7.62 30.82 1.57
CA PRO A 705 8.59 31.06 0.51
C PRO A 705 8.07 32.08 -0.53
N VAL A 706 8.98 32.75 -1.24
CA VAL A 706 8.62 33.60 -2.39
C VAL A 706 8.10 32.75 -3.56
N SER A 707 7.27 33.31 -4.43
CA SER A 707 6.67 32.60 -5.57
C SER A 707 7.61 32.47 -6.78
N ASP A 708 7.33 31.53 -7.69
CA ASP A 708 8.09 31.31 -8.94
C ASP A 708 7.93 32.48 -9.93
N ALA A 709 6.81 33.21 -9.81
CA ALA A 709 6.29 34.11 -10.83
C ALA A 709 7.33 35.16 -11.26
N ALA A 710 8.20 35.59 -10.34
CA ALA A 710 9.24 36.57 -10.55
C ALA A 710 10.60 36.02 -11.05
N TYR A 711 10.84 34.70 -11.09
CA TYR A 711 12.20 34.12 -11.26
C TYR A 711 12.38 33.21 -12.49
N ALA A 712 13.46 33.41 -13.23
CA ALA A 712 13.80 32.64 -14.45
C ALA A 712 14.57 31.34 -14.17
N SER A 713 15.33 31.27 -13.08
CA SER A 713 16.09 30.07 -12.71
C SER A 713 16.49 30.09 -11.22
N GLY A 714 16.91 28.92 -10.72
CA GLY A 714 17.27 28.69 -9.31
C GLY A 714 16.08 28.34 -8.41
N TYR A 715 14.84 28.48 -8.89
CA TYR A 715 13.64 28.29 -8.07
C TYR A 715 13.46 26.85 -7.56
N GLN A 716 13.82 25.82 -8.35
CA GLN A 716 13.75 24.43 -7.89
C GLN A 716 14.72 24.19 -6.72
N ALA A 717 15.98 24.60 -6.83
CA ALA A 717 16.96 24.47 -5.74
C ALA A 717 16.55 25.27 -4.49
N TYR A 718 15.91 26.44 -4.65
CA TYR A 718 15.29 27.17 -3.54
C TYR A 718 14.14 26.38 -2.89
N MET A 719 13.23 25.79 -3.69
CA MET A 719 12.14 24.97 -3.17
C MET A 719 12.64 23.66 -2.54
N ASN A 720 13.73 23.08 -3.03
CA ASN A 720 14.41 21.94 -2.43
C ASN A 720 14.98 22.31 -1.05
N ALA A 721 15.67 23.45 -0.93
CA ALA A 721 16.14 23.97 0.35
C ALA A 721 14.99 24.29 1.33
N VAL A 722 13.89 24.87 0.82
CA VAL A 722 12.66 25.17 1.58
C VAL A 722 12.02 23.89 2.11
N ASN A 723 11.87 22.85 1.27
CA ASN A 723 11.29 21.58 1.68
C ASN A 723 12.20 20.80 2.64
N ASN A 724 13.52 20.87 2.46
CA ASN A 724 14.47 20.36 3.45
C ASN A 724 14.32 21.10 4.79
N GLY A 725 14.18 22.43 4.79
CA GLY A 725 13.88 23.20 6.01
C GLY A 725 12.56 22.81 6.68
N LYS A 726 11.49 22.58 5.92
CA LYS A 726 10.22 22.02 6.46
C LYS A 726 10.41 20.65 7.09
N ASN A 727 11.31 19.81 6.56
CA ASN A 727 11.61 18.49 7.12
C ASN A 727 12.50 18.60 8.36
N THR A 728 13.50 19.49 8.39
CA THR A 728 14.28 19.81 9.59
C THR A 728 13.38 20.26 10.74
N LEU A 729 12.37 21.09 10.47
CA LEU A 729 11.40 21.56 11.47
C LEU A 729 10.50 20.47 12.06
N LYS A 730 10.50 19.24 11.53
CA LYS A 730 9.74 18.09 12.08
C LYS A 730 10.54 17.27 13.10
N ASP A 731 11.84 17.52 13.27
CA ASP A 731 12.63 16.81 14.28
C ASP A 731 12.29 17.33 15.70
N GLU A 732 11.69 16.47 16.53
CA GLU A 732 11.37 16.80 17.93
C GLU A 732 12.60 17.24 18.75
N ASN A 733 13.78 16.73 18.36
CA ASN A 733 15.07 16.94 19.02
C ASN A 733 15.90 18.06 18.37
N LEU A 734 15.36 18.78 17.38
CA LEU A 734 16.06 19.83 16.64
C LEU A 734 16.84 20.77 17.58
N ASP A 735 18.12 20.97 17.26
CA ASP A 735 19.00 21.93 17.93
C ASP A 735 19.08 23.26 17.14
N VAL A 736 19.75 24.26 17.74
CA VAL A 736 19.83 25.61 17.16
C VAL A 736 20.84 25.70 16.00
N GLU A 737 21.93 24.95 16.02
CA GLU A 737 22.95 24.94 14.98
C GLU A 737 22.41 24.27 13.70
N THR A 738 21.71 23.14 13.84
CA THR A 738 21.03 22.45 12.73
C THR A 738 19.91 23.31 12.12
N ALA A 739 19.11 24.00 12.95
CA ALA A 739 18.06 24.89 12.46
C ALA A 739 18.64 26.12 11.72
N GLU A 740 19.69 26.73 12.27
CA GLU A 740 20.37 27.89 11.66
C GLU A 740 21.08 27.48 10.37
N ALA A 741 21.65 26.28 10.28
CA ALA A 741 22.24 25.74 9.04
C ALA A 741 21.17 25.56 7.94
N ALA A 742 19.99 25.00 8.28
CA ALA A 742 18.88 24.87 7.34
C ALA A 742 18.34 26.24 6.88
N TYR A 743 18.23 27.22 7.79
CA TYR A 743 17.84 28.59 7.45
C TYR A 743 18.84 29.25 6.50
N ASN A 744 20.15 29.15 6.79
CA ASN A 744 21.19 29.68 5.91
C ASN A 744 21.21 29.00 4.53
N ASN A 745 20.89 27.71 4.44
CA ASN A 745 20.75 27.02 3.16
C ASN A 745 19.59 27.59 2.32
N ILE A 746 18.42 27.82 2.93
CA ILE A 746 17.30 28.50 2.25
C ILE A 746 17.73 29.91 1.81
N MET A 747 18.34 30.69 2.69
CA MET A 747 18.74 32.06 2.39
C MET A 747 19.84 32.15 1.33
N ASN A 748 20.72 31.16 1.23
CA ASN A 748 21.73 31.08 0.16
C ASN A 748 21.10 30.69 -1.18
N ALA A 749 20.18 29.72 -1.22
CA ALA A 749 19.43 29.41 -2.43
C ALA A 749 18.54 30.59 -2.87
N LYS A 750 17.93 31.31 -1.92
CA LYS A 750 17.14 32.54 -2.15
C LYS A 750 17.98 33.68 -2.75
N LYS A 751 19.25 33.81 -2.32
CA LYS A 751 20.23 34.75 -2.92
C LYS A 751 20.69 34.33 -4.33
N ALA A 752 20.58 33.04 -4.68
CA ALA A 752 20.91 32.52 -6.01
C ALA A 752 19.75 32.60 -7.03
N LEU A 753 18.55 33.02 -6.61
CA LEU A 753 17.40 33.19 -7.49
C LEU A 753 17.64 34.29 -8.53
N ILE A 754 17.54 33.94 -9.82
CA ILE A 754 17.67 34.89 -10.93
C ILE A 754 16.27 35.39 -11.32
N LYS A 755 16.00 36.70 -11.19
CA LYS A 755 14.72 37.29 -11.62
C LYS A 755 14.49 37.13 -13.13
N LYS A 756 13.22 37.03 -13.58
CA LYS A 756 12.86 36.97 -15.00
C LYS A 756 13.34 38.23 -15.71
N ALA A 757 14.11 38.04 -16.78
CA ALA A 757 14.70 39.12 -17.54
C ALA A 757 13.57 39.90 -18.27
N ALA A 758 13.23 41.06 -17.74
CA ALA A 758 12.10 41.88 -18.22
C ALA A 758 12.37 42.54 -19.59
N ASP A 759 13.59 42.45 -20.09
CA ASP A 759 14.18 43.15 -21.23
C ASP A 759 13.94 42.50 -22.59
N LYS A 760 13.49 41.24 -22.65
CA LYS A 760 13.26 40.52 -23.91
C LYS A 760 11.77 40.45 -24.27
N PRO A 761 11.29 41.21 -25.26
CA PRO A 761 9.90 41.17 -25.67
C PRO A 761 9.59 39.95 -26.55
N THR A 762 8.33 39.51 -26.51
CA THR A 762 7.76 38.58 -27.51
C THR A 762 7.33 39.34 -28.76
N ILE A 763 7.37 38.71 -29.93
CA ILE A 763 7.07 39.37 -31.21
C ILE A 763 5.83 38.78 -31.89
N SER A 764 4.99 39.65 -32.42
CA SER A 764 3.90 39.34 -33.34
C SER A 764 3.86 40.35 -34.49
N ALA A 765 3.27 40.00 -35.64
CA ALA A 765 3.14 40.92 -36.77
C ALA A 765 1.90 40.64 -37.62
N THR A 766 1.43 41.65 -38.34
CA THR A 766 0.29 41.55 -39.28
C THR A 766 0.61 40.70 -40.51
N LYS A 767 1.89 40.60 -40.88
CA LYS A 767 2.39 39.80 -42.02
C LYS A 767 3.28 38.67 -41.53
N GLY A 768 3.04 37.46 -42.02
CA GLY A 768 3.90 36.29 -41.80
C GLY A 768 5.27 36.45 -42.47
N TYR A 769 6.28 35.74 -41.95
CA TYR A 769 7.61 35.71 -42.51
C TYR A 769 7.79 34.68 -43.64
N TYR A 770 8.83 34.86 -44.45
CA TYR A 770 9.20 34.00 -45.56
C TYR A 770 10.17 32.89 -45.09
N GLY A 771 9.82 31.63 -45.34
CA GLY A 771 10.69 30.48 -45.07
C GLY A 771 11.15 30.39 -43.62
N TRP A 772 12.48 30.45 -43.41
CA TRP A 772 13.14 30.35 -42.09
C TRP A 772 13.55 31.70 -41.49
N TYR A 773 13.19 32.82 -42.13
CA TYR A 773 13.53 34.17 -41.65
C TYR A 773 12.55 34.64 -40.55
N SER A 774 12.53 33.94 -39.42
CA SER A 774 11.54 34.07 -38.34
C SER A 774 11.51 35.46 -37.68
N TYR A 775 10.43 35.77 -36.94
CA TYR A 775 10.36 37.02 -36.16
C TYR A 775 11.46 37.14 -35.11
N ASN A 776 11.87 36.04 -34.48
CA ASN A 776 12.86 36.05 -33.39
C ASN A 776 14.23 36.56 -33.86
N ASN A 777 14.50 36.48 -35.16
CA ASN A 777 15.65 37.05 -35.86
C ASN A 777 15.68 38.60 -35.83
N MET A 778 14.75 39.27 -35.14
CA MET A 778 14.78 40.72 -34.89
C MET A 778 15.19 41.06 -33.45
N ILE A 779 15.45 40.07 -32.59
CA ILE A 779 15.89 40.24 -31.19
C ILE A 779 16.89 39.15 -30.75
N ASP A 780 17.55 38.49 -31.71
CA ASP A 780 18.52 37.43 -31.43
C ASP A 780 19.92 37.96 -31.08
N GLY A 781 20.14 39.28 -31.21
CA GLY A 781 21.42 39.94 -30.97
C GLY A 781 22.44 39.67 -32.09
N ASN A 782 22.01 39.05 -33.18
CA ASN A 782 22.81 38.76 -34.35
C ASN A 782 22.32 39.58 -35.54
N ARG A 783 22.80 40.81 -35.65
CA ARG A 783 22.60 41.74 -36.77
C ARG A 783 22.92 41.19 -38.19
N ASN A 784 23.48 39.98 -38.33
CA ASN A 784 23.65 39.27 -39.62
C ASN A 784 22.45 38.36 -39.97
N SER A 785 21.58 38.09 -38.99
CA SER A 785 20.29 37.46 -39.16
C SER A 785 19.29 38.49 -39.72
N LYS A 786 18.05 38.03 -39.99
CA LYS A 786 16.92 38.89 -40.35
C LYS A 786 15.59 38.17 -40.28
N CYS A 787 14.54 38.91 -39.96
CA CYS A 787 13.18 38.60 -40.39
C CYS A 787 12.95 39.15 -41.80
N TRP A 788 12.37 38.34 -42.68
CA TRP A 788 11.99 38.72 -44.05
C TRP A 788 10.50 38.48 -44.19
N PHE A 789 9.71 39.54 -44.40
CA PHE A 789 8.26 39.44 -44.44
C PHE A 789 7.78 38.91 -45.79
N GLY A 790 6.93 37.88 -45.80
CA GLY A 790 6.52 37.13 -47.00
C GLY A 790 5.45 37.82 -47.86
N ALA A 791 5.36 39.15 -47.79
CA ALA A 791 4.36 39.95 -48.48
C ALA A 791 4.82 41.40 -48.64
N ASN A 792 4.18 42.13 -49.56
CA ASN A 792 4.40 43.56 -49.75
C ASN A 792 4.02 44.37 -48.50
N GLN A 793 4.82 45.39 -48.18
CA GLN A 793 4.50 46.44 -47.20
C GLN A 793 3.09 47.01 -47.48
N THR A 794 2.17 46.94 -46.51
CA THR A 794 0.80 47.50 -46.63
C THR A 794 0.56 48.55 -45.55
N ALA A 795 -0.15 49.64 -45.89
CA ALA A 795 -0.59 50.62 -44.89
C ALA A 795 -1.50 49.96 -43.84
N GLY A 796 -1.22 50.18 -42.56
CA GLY A 796 -1.93 49.56 -41.43
C GLY A 796 -1.36 48.20 -40.98
N ASP A 797 -0.29 47.68 -41.59
CA ASP A 797 0.48 46.58 -41.01
C ASP A 797 1.25 47.05 -39.76
N GLU A 798 1.42 46.17 -38.78
CA GLU A 798 2.33 46.39 -37.65
C GLU A 798 3.26 45.19 -37.37
N VAL A 799 4.42 45.48 -36.78
CA VAL A 799 5.29 44.53 -36.08
C VAL A 799 5.32 44.95 -34.61
N LEU A 800 4.80 44.11 -33.72
CA LEU A 800 4.57 44.40 -32.30
C LEU A 800 5.49 43.58 -31.41
N PHE A 801 6.25 44.28 -30.58
CA PHE A 801 7.11 43.79 -29.51
C PHE A 801 6.38 43.99 -28.16
N THR A 802 6.20 42.91 -27.40
CA THR A 802 5.48 42.91 -26.10
C THR A 802 6.40 42.42 -24.99
N PHE A 803 6.78 43.30 -24.08
CA PHE A 803 7.58 42.96 -22.90
C PHE A 803 6.77 42.12 -21.89
N PRO A 804 7.40 41.22 -21.11
CA PRO A 804 6.68 40.40 -20.12
C PRO A 804 6.04 41.25 -19.02
N GLY A 805 6.81 42.19 -18.46
CA GLY A 805 6.37 43.20 -17.49
C GLY A 805 6.29 44.60 -18.12
N LYS A 806 6.18 45.62 -17.26
CA LYS A 806 6.54 46.99 -17.65
C LYS A 806 8.07 47.12 -17.65
N VAL A 807 8.61 47.92 -18.57
CA VAL A 807 10.03 48.32 -18.60
C VAL A 807 10.14 49.83 -18.75
N LYS A 808 11.23 50.41 -18.26
CA LYS A 808 11.55 51.82 -18.46
C LYS A 808 12.44 51.95 -19.71
N LEU A 809 11.86 52.48 -20.79
CA LEU A 809 12.47 52.56 -22.12
C LEU A 809 12.81 54.02 -22.45
N SER A 810 14.04 54.31 -22.88
CA SER A 810 14.49 55.63 -23.36
C SER A 810 15.06 55.63 -24.78
N GLY A 811 15.00 54.50 -25.48
CA GLY A 811 15.34 54.46 -26.89
C GLY A 811 15.06 53.14 -27.60
N VAL A 812 14.90 53.20 -28.91
CA VAL A 812 14.74 52.04 -29.81
C VAL A 812 15.68 52.20 -31.00
N ASN A 813 16.44 51.16 -31.34
CA ASN A 813 17.26 51.12 -32.55
C ASN A 813 16.68 50.09 -33.52
N VAL A 814 16.54 50.43 -34.80
CA VAL A 814 16.05 49.51 -35.84
C VAL A 814 17.11 49.35 -36.91
N VAL A 815 17.52 48.10 -37.17
CA VAL A 815 18.51 47.71 -38.18
C VAL A 815 17.82 46.97 -39.31
N GLN A 816 18.06 47.37 -40.56
CA GLN A 816 17.45 46.82 -41.77
C GLN A 816 18.51 46.19 -42.69
N ALA A 817 18.10 45.23 -43.53
CA ALA A 817 19.02 44.50 -44.39
C ALA A 817 19.40 45.25 -45.68
N ASP A 818 20.68 45.20 -46.07
CA ASP A 818 21.24 45.89 -47.25
C ASP A 818 20.89 45.21 -48.59
N GLN A 819 19.60 45.10 -48.92
CA GLN A 819 19.11 44.58 -50.20
C GLN A 819 17.95 45.38 -50.80
N GLY A 820 17.69 46.60 -50.30
CA GLY A 820 16.67 47.53 -50.86
C GLY A 820 15.22 47.22 -50.48
N ASP A 821 14.94 46.01 -49.98
CA ASP A 821 13.73 45.59 -49.28
C ASP A 821 13.64 46.21 -47.86
N ILE A 822 13.66 47.54 -47.78
CA ILE A 822 13.58 48.30 -46.52
C ILE A 822 12.17 48.85 -46.28
N LEU A 823 11.83 49.13 -45.02
CA LEU A 823 10.63 49.90 -44.65
C LEU A 823 10.77 51.33 -45.17
N ARG A 824 9.73 51.83 -45.86
CA ARG A 824 9.82 53.12 -46.57
C ARG A 824 8.98 54.26 -46.00
N ASP A 825 8.00 53.95 -45.15
CA ASP A 825 7.15 54.90 -44.44
C ASP A 825 6.47 54.18 -43.28
N ALA A 826 7.10 54.22 -42.11
CA ALA A 826 6.64 53.56 -40.89
C ALA A 826 7.02 54.36 -39.64
N GLU A 827 6.35 54.10 -38.53
CA GLU A 827 6.52 54.76 -37.25
C GLU A 827 6.95 53.77 -36.17
N VAL A 828 7.93 54.15 -35.35
CA VAL A 828 8.20 53.47 -34.09
C VAL A 828 7.31 54.13 -33.04
N GLN A 829 6.43 53.34 -32.42
CA GLN A 829 5.45 53.79 -31.44
C GLN A 829 5.55 52.97 -30.15
N ILE A 830 5.34 53.60 -29.00
CA ILE A 830 5.41 52.97 -27.68
C ILE A 830 4.06 53.06 -26.95
N SER A 831 3.77 52.12 -26.05
CA SER A 831 2.54 52.09 -25.25
C SER A 831 2.71 51.32 -23.93
N ALA A 832 2.00 51.75 -22.88
CA ALA A 832 1.88 51.03 -21.62
C ALA A 832 0.70 50.05 -21.57
N ASP A 833 -0.32 50.23 -22.42
CA ASP A 833 -1.64 49.58 -22.32
C ASP A 833 -2.14 48.95 -23.63
N LYS A 834 -1.39 49.09 -24.74
CA LYS A 834 -1.72 48.67 -26.11
C LYS A 834 -2.88 49.45 -26.76
N VAL A 835 -3.45 50.44 -26.08
CA VAL A 835 -4.57 51.27 -26.55
C VAL A 835 -4.08 52.68 -26.91
N ASN A 836 -3.34 53.31 -26.00
CA ASN A 836 -2.77 54.64 -26.16
C ASN A 836 -1.34 54.51 -26.69
N TRP A 837 -1.08 55.07 -27.86
CA TRP A 837 0.20 54.94 -28.58
C TRP A 837 0.88 56.30 -28.79
N THR A 838 2.17 56.36 -28.47
CA THR A 838 3.02 57.55 -28.65
C THR A 838 4.07 57.27 -29.71
N THR A 839 4.08 58.03 -30.81
CA THR A 839 5.13 57.96 -31.83
C THR A 839 6.43 58.57 -31.32
N VAL A 840 7.50 57.76 -31.26
CA VAL A 840 8.86 58.17 -30.87
C VAL A 840 9.81 58.29 -32.05
N GLY A 841 9.45 57.76 -33.22
CA GLY A 841 10.32 57.74 -34.39
C GLY A 841 9.60 57.51 -35.70
N THR A 842 10.24 57.89 -36.82
CA THR A 842 9.77 57.57 -38.18
C THR A 842 10.91 56.97 -39.01
N LEU A 843 10.62 55.87 -39.70
CA LEU A 843 11.47 55.18 -40.67
C LEU A 843 11.00 55.55 -42.08
N LYS A 844 11.91 56.07 -42.90
CA LYS A 844 11.64 56.54 -44.27
C LYS A 844 12.60 55.86 -45.24
N GLY A 845 12.17 55.66 -46.49
CA GLY A 845 12.97 55.02 -47.54
C GLY A 845 14.22 55.78 -48.01
N THR A 846 14.63 56.83 -47.29
CA THR A 846 15.85 57.64 -47.47
C THR A 846 16.73 57.67 -46.20
N ASP A 847 16.32 56.99 -45.13
CA ASP A 847 17.09 56.85 -43.90
C ASP A 847 18.26 55.86 -44.08
N PRO A 848 19.29 55.91 -43.21
CA PRO A 848 20.26 54.82 -43.08
C PRO A 848 19.57 53.50 -42.67
N LEU A 849 20.23 52.38 -42.99
CA LEU A 849 19.74 51.03 -42.66
C LEU A 849 19.61 50.79 -41.16
N GLU A 850 20.53 51.34 -40.37
CA GLU A 850 20.44 51.42 -38.91
C GLU A 850 19.97 52.81 -38.50
N LYS A 851 18.89 52.89 -37.73
CA LYS A 851 18.35 54.14 -37.20
C LYS A 851 17.86 54.01 -35.76
N ARG A 852 18.49 54.82 -34.90
CA ARG A 852 18.17 54.96 -33.47
C ARG A 852 17.22 56.12 -33.23
N PHE A 853 16.31 55.92 -32.27
CA PHE A 853 15.33 56.88 -31.78
C PHE A 853 15.46 56.94 -30.25
N ASP A 854 16.03 58.02 -29.72
CA ASP A 854 16.15 58.28 -28.28
C ASP A 854 15.05 59.24 -27.80
N PHE A 855 14.54 59.05 -26.59
CA PHE A 855 13.42 59.81 -26.01
C PHE A 855 13.43 59.78 -24.48
N ASP A 856 12.69 60.69 -23.84
CA ASP A 856 12.56 60.74 -22.38
C ASP A 856 12.02 59.41 -21.82
N ALA A 857 12.69 58.89 -20.79
CA ALA A 857 12.50 57.54 -20.27
C ALA A 857 11.08 57.30 -19.72
N GLN A 858 10.35 56.34 -20.31
CA GLN A 858 8.94 56.07 -20.01
C GLN A 858 8.69 54.61 -19.62
N GLU A 859 7.79 54.38 -18.67
CA GLU A 859 7.24 53.04 -18.40
C GLU A 859 6.33 52.60 -19.54
N ILE A 860 6.71 51.53 -20.22
CA ILE A 860 5.96 50.93 -21.33
C ILE A 860 5.88 49.42 -21.18
N LYS A 861 4.99 48.79 -21.94
CA LYS A 861 4.92 47.32 -22.10
C LYS A 861 4.94 46.88 -23.56
N TYR A 862 4.68 47.79 -24.49
CA TYR A 862 4.56 47.52 -25.91
C TYR A 862 5.36 48.53 -26.72
N VAL A 863 6.05 48.05 -27.75
CA VAL A 863 6.63 48.85 -28.83
C VAL A 863 6.16 48.27 -30.14
N ARG A 864 5.78 49.09 -31.12
CA ARG A 864 5.47 48.61 -32.47
C ARG A 864 6.15 49.44 -33.54
N ILE A 865 6.43 48.78 -34.67
CA ILE A 865 6.71 49.42 -35.94
C ILE A 865 5.40 49.39 -36.73
N TYR A 866 4.73 50.53 -36.86
CA TYR A 866 3.44 50.68 -37.54
C TYR A 866 3.64 51.27 -38.94
N ILE A 867 3.03 50.69 -39.97
CA ILE A 867 3.32 51.02 -41.37
C ILE A 867 2.29 52.03 -41.91
N ASN A 868 2.76 53.22 -42.30
CA ASN A 868 1.90 54.34 -42.73
C ASN A 868 1.47 54.22 -44.19
N SER A 869 2.37 53.84 -45.10
CA SER A 869 2.08 53.69 -46.53
C SER A 869 2.43 52.30 -47.05
N GLY A 870 1.73 51.85 -48.09
CA GLY A 870 2.08 50.60 -48.79
C GLY A 870 3.24 50.76 -49.77
N TYR A 871 4.05 49.71 -49.96
CA TYR A 871 5.15 49.68 -50.93
C TYR A 871 5.36 48.29 -51.54
N GLY A 872 5.77 48.23 -52.81
CA GLY A 872 5.99 46.99 -53.56
C GLY A 872 7.31 46.29 -53.25
N ALA A 873 7.60 46.03 -51.98
CA ALA A 873 8.80 45.33 -51.51
C ALA A 873 8.48 44.41 -50.32
N TRP A 874 9.22 43.31 -50.19
CA TRP A 874 9.07 42.33 -49.11
C TRP A 874 10.06 42.70 -48.01
N TYR A 875 9.66 43.59 -47.11
CA TYR A 875 10.57 44.28 -46.20
C TYR A 875 11.36 43.35 -45.27
N GLN A 876 12.56 43.79 -44.87
CA GLN A 876 13.54 43.02 -44.12
C GLN A 876 14.07 43.82 -42.92
N ILE A 877 14.02 43.21 -41.74
CA ILE A 877 14.51 43.81 -40.47
C ILE A 877 15.53 42.83 -39.88
N SER A 878 16.73 43.31 -39.58
CA SER A 878 17.86 42.52 -39.06
C SER A 878 18.00 42.54 -37.54
N GLU A 879 17.59 43.61 -36.87
CA GLU A 879 17.60 43.71 -35.40
C GLU A 879 16.70 44.87 -34.95
N VAL A 880 16.09 44.75 -33.77
CA VAL A 880 15.45 45.84 -33.03
C VAL A 880 15.96 45.82 -31.58
N GLU A 881 16.78 46.80 -31.23
CA GLU A 881 17.43 46.90 -29.92
C GLU A 881 16.71 47.92 -29.04
N PHE A 882 16.61 47.63 -27.74
CA PHE A 882 15.89 48.46 -26.78
C PHE A 882 16.85 49.06 -25.74
N VAL A 883 16.79 50.37 -25.55
CA VAL A 883 17.60 51.10 -24.57
C VAL A 883 16.77 51.21 -23.28
N LEU A 884 17.10 50.34 -22.33
CA LEU A 884 16.37 50.21 -21.06
C LEU A 884 17.14 50.85 -19.91
N GLU A 885 16.39 51.43 -18.98
CA GLU A 885 16.89 52.00 -17.74
C GLU A 885 16.45 51.17 -16.53
N SER A 886 17.24 51.21 -15.47
CA SER A 886 16.87 50.59 -14.20
C SER A 886 15.65 51.27 -13.59
N ILE A 887 14.70 50.44 -13.17
CA ILE A 887 13.64 50.82 -12.22
C ILE A 887 14.23 50.61 -10.82
N GLY A 888 14.04 51.58 -9.91
CA GLY A 888 14.43 51.41 -8.51
C GLY A 888 13.51 50.41 -7.82
N GLU A 889 14.07 49.35 -7.24
CA GLU A 889 13.33 48.39 -6.41
C GLU A 889 13.05 49.01 -5.03
N ASP A 890 11.81 48.94 -4.57
CA ASP A 890 11.40 49.42 -3.25
C ASP A 890 11.64 48.29 -2.23
N THR A 891 12.68 48.43 -1.42
CA THR A 891 13.11 47.38 -0.48
C THR A 891 12.51 47.55 0.91
N THR A 892 11.66 48.56 1.14
CA THR A 892 11.23 49.01 2.48
C THR A 892 10.71 47.89 3.38
N LEU A 893 9.73 47.09 2.92
CA LEU A 893 9.18 45.97 3.70
C LEU A 893 10.20 44.84 3.88
N LYS A 894 11.00 44.56 2.84
CA LYS A 894 12.00 43.49 2.81
C LYS A 894 13.13 43.74 3.81
N ASP A 895 13.70 44.95 3.81
CA ASP A 895 14.79 45.33 4.70
C ASP A 895 14.33 45.33 6.18
N LEU A 896 13.06 45.66 6.43
CA LEU A 896 12.43 45.56 7.75
C LEU A 896 12.26 44.12 8.22
N ILE A 897 11.83 43.21 7.33
CA ILE A 897 11.72 41.76 7.61
C ILE A 897 13.08 41.15 7.91
N GLU A 898 14.11 41.49 7.14
CA GLU A 898 15.47 41.01 7.41
C GLU A 898 16.02 41.59 8.72
N LYS A 899 15.75 42.86 9.04
CA LYS A 899 16.07 43.43 10.36
C LYS A 899 15.39 42.65 11.50
N ALA A 900 14.10 42.34 11.36
CA ALA A 900 13.36 41.59 12.36
C ALA A 900 13.96 40.19 12.60
N LYS A 901 14.48 39.52 11.56
CA LYS A 901 15.18 38.22 11.69
C LYS A 901 16.50 38.30 12.45
N GLU A 902 16.99 39.49 12.82
CA GLU A 902 18.18 39.68 13.67
C GLU A 902 17.83 40.09 15.11
N GLU A 903 16.55 40.26 15.46
CA GLU A 903 16.14 40.58 16.83
C GLU A 903 16.18 39.32 17.72
N ASP A 904 16.68 39.49 18.95
CA ASP A 904 16.76 38.43 19.95
C ASP A 904 15.46 38.34 20.77
N LEU A 905 14.89 37.13 20.81
CA LEU A 905 13.63 36.81 21.48
C LEU A 905 13.85 36.07 22.80
N GLU A 906 15.10 35.73 23.16
CA GLU A 906 15.40 35.14 24.45
C GLU A 906 15.15 36.15 25.59
N GLY A 907 14.55 35.69 26.69
CA GLY A 907 14.21 36.53 27.84
C GLY A 907 13.10 37.57 27.62
N LYS A 908 12.36 37.55 26.50
CA LYS A 908 11.22 38.46 26.26
C LYS A 908 9.91 37.93 26.84
N THR A 909 9.00 38.83 27.22
CA THR A 909 7.64 38.48 27.66
C THR A 909 6.87 37.81 26.53
N VAL A 910 6.11 36.76 26.85
CA VAL A 910 5.32 35.98 25.88
C VAL A 910 4.44 36.89 25.04
N ALA A 911 3.73 37.83 25.67
CA ALA A 911 2.83 38.75 24.98
C ALA A 911 3.53 39.70 23.97
N SER A 912 4.75 40.18 24.27
CA SER A 912 5.48 41.05 23.34
C SER A 912 6.13 40.26 22.20
N ARG A 913 6.65 39.07 22.51
CA ARG A 913 7.23 38.14 21.53
C ARG A 913 6.18 37.61 20.55
N ASP A 914 4.97 37.32 21.02
CA ASP A 914 3.94 36.71 20.17
C ASP A 914 3.33 37.71 19.19
N GLU A 915 3.10 38.97 19.60
CA GLU A 915 2.77 40.07 18.67
C GLU A 915 3.89 40.31 17.65
N PHE A 916 5.16 40.22 18.07
CA PHE A 916 6.31 40.29 17.16
C PHE A 916 6.32 39.15 16.13
N LEU A 917 6.11 37.91 16.58
CA LEU A 917 6.08 36.74 15.70
C LEU A 917 4.92 36.85 14.70
N GLU A 918 3.71 37.19 15.16
CA GLU A 918 2.57 37.42 14.27
C GLU A 918 2.82 38.54 13.25
N ALA A 919 3.38 39.69 13.67
CA ALA A 919 3.65 40.81 12.78
C ALA A 919 4.75 40.50 11.75
N LEU A 920 5.77 39.71 12.11
CA LEU A 920 6.81 39.23 11.19
C LEU A 920 6.25 38.23 10.17
N ILE A 921 5.39 37.32 10.63
CA ILE A 921 4.69 36.36 9.80
C ILE A 921 3.75 37.08 8.81
N GLU A 922 3.00 38.09 9.26
CA GLU A 922 2.15 38.93 8.42
C GLU A 922 2.95 39.72 7.39
N ALA A 923 4.09 40.30 7.80
CA ALA A 923 5.02 40.98 6.90
C ALA A 923 5.60 40.06 5.81
N GLN A 924 6.02 38.83 6.17
CA GLN A 924 6.48 37.85 5.17
C GLN A 924 5.33 37.45 4.23
N LYS A 925 4.11 37.25 4.74
CA LYS A 925 2.92 36.97 3.90
C LYS A 925 2.64 38.11 2.91
N ALA A 926 2.75 39.38 3.33
CA ALA A 926 2.63 40.55 2.46
C ALA A 926 3.77 40.63 1.41
N LEU A 927 5.02 40.33 1.81
CA LEU A 927 6.16 40.28 0.89
C LEU A 927 5.99 39.20 -0.20
N VAL A 928 5.50 38.02 0.17
CA VAL A 928 5.21 36.92 -0.77
C VAL A 928 4.03 37.24 -1.70
N ALA A 929 3.07 38.04 -1.24
CA ALA A 929 1.93 38.53 -2.03
C ALA A 929 2.24 39.77 -2.91
N GLU A 930 3.50 40.21 -2.96
CA GLU A 930 3.96 41.46 -3.60
C GLU A 930 3.33 42.76 -3.04
N ASP A 931 2.66 42.72 -1.88
CA ASP A 931 2.03 43.87 -1.21
C ASP A 931 3.06 44.70 -0.40
N ILE A 932 4.20 44.98 -1.04
CA ILE A 932 5.41 45.57 -0.43
C ILE A 932 5.26 47.03 0.02
N LYS A 933 4.07 47.62 -0.16
CA LYS A 933 3.74 49.00 0.21
C LYS A 933 2.60 49.11 1.23
N ASN A 934 2.24 47.99 1.87
CA ASN A 934 1.22 47.96 2.90
C ASN A 934 1.68 48.70 4.16
N GLU A 935 1.31 49.98 4.27
CA GLU A 935 1.67 50.82 5.42
C GLU A 935 1.16 50.25 6.75
N GLU A 936 0.03 49.53 6.78
CA GLU A 936 -0.50 48.95 8.02
C GLU A 936 0.41 47.82 8.53
N VAL A 937 0.80 46.90 7.65
CA VAL A 937 1.73 45.80 7.95
C VAL A 937 3.14 46.30 8.29
N ILE A 938 3.66 47.27 7.52
CA ILE A 938 4.96 47.91 7.79
C ILE A 938 4.96 48.60 9.17
N ASN A 939 3.87 49.29 9.53
CA ASN A 939 3.76 49.94 10.83
C ASN A 939 3.53 48.93 11.97
N ARG A 940 2.80 47.83 11.76
CA ARG A 940 2.65 46.76 12.77
C ARG A 940 4.01 46.14 13.11
N LEU A 941 4.80 45.72 12.11
CA LEU A 941 6.10 45.11 12.35
C LEU A 941 7.10 46.08 13.01
N ASN A 942 7.19 47.34 12.57
CA ASN A 942 8.03 48.35 13.24
C ASN A 942 7.64 48.50 14.73
N LYS A 943 6.34 48.67 15.00
CA LYS A 943 5.81 48.83 16.36
C LYS A 943 6.01 47.57 17.22
N ALA A 944 5.97 46.38 16.63
CA ALA A 944 6.20 45.13 17.35
C ALA A 944 7.69 44.93 17.71
N ILE A 945 8.61 45.33 16.82
CA ILE A 945 10.06 45.40 17.11
C ILE A 945 10.33 46.39 18.26
N GLU A 946 9.77 47.61 18.18
CA GLU A 946 9.88 48.62 19.26
C GLU A 946 9.12 48.22 20.54
N GLY A 947 8.24 47.21 20.46
CA GLY A 947 7.35 46.75 21.52
C GLY A 947 7.84 45.54 22.29
N LEU A 948 9.03 44.99 22.00
CA LEU A 948 9.63 43.89 22.75
C LEU A 948 9.95 44.30 24.19
N VAL A 949 9.47 43.52 25.17
CA VAL A 949 9.63 43.79 26.61
C VAL A 949 10.36 42.62 27.27
N ASP A 950 11.36 42.91 28.09
CA ASP A 950 12.09 41.89 28.87
C ASP A 950 11.19 41.28 29.97
N ALA A 951 11.25 39.96 30.13
CA ALA A 951 10.47 39.22 31.12
C ALA A 951 11.06 39.31 32.54
N PRO A 952 10.23 39.14 33.59
CA PRO A 952 10.73 38.97 34.95
C PRO A 952 11.63 37.73 35.06
N VAL A 953 12.84 37.89 35.57
CA VAL A 953 13.76 36.76 35.78
C VAL A 953 13.26 35.89 36.93
N VAL A 954 12.84 34.67 36.60
CA VAL A 954 12.45 33.60 37.54
C VAL A 954 13.28 32.35 37.25
N ASN A 955 13.56 31.55 38.28
CA ASN A 955 14.33 30.32 38.16
C ASN A 955 13.39 29.11 38.14
N THR A 956 13.34 28.38 37.03
CA THR A 956 12.57 27.14 36.89
C THR A 956 13.40 25.87 37.11
N ASP A 957 14.74 25.95 37.18
CA ASP A 957 15.66 24.79 37.24
C ASP A 957 15.21 23.70 38.22
N ALA A 958 14.78 24.09 39.43
CA ALA A 958 14.32 23.15 40.46
C ALA A 958 12.95 22.51 40.16
N LEU A 959 12.10 23.17 39.39
CA LEU A 959 10.81 22.67 38.91
C LEU A 959 11.01 21.76 37.71
N ASP A 960 11.88 22.14 36.78
CA ASP A 960 12.28 21.32 35.64
C ASP A 960 12.99 20.04 36.10
N GLU A 961 13.89 20.11 37.09
CA GLU A 961 14.53 18.93 37.68
C GLU A 961 13.51 18.03 38.42
N ALA A 962 12.53 18.61 39.13
CA ALA A 962 11.48 17.85 39.80
C ALA A 962 10.51 17.17 38.81
N ILE A 963 10.12 17.87 37.75
CA ILE A 963 9.28 17.33 36.66
C ILE A 963 10.05 16.27 35.86
N ALA A 964 11.35 16.46 35.61
CA ALA A 964 12.19 15.46 34.97
C ALA A 964 12.31 14.18 35.83
N LYS A 965 12.57 14.31 37.14
CA LYS A 965 12.56 13.18 38.09
C LYS A 965 11.22 12.44 38.09
N ALA A 966 10.11 13.17 38.04
CA ALA A 966 8.76 12.60 38.01
C ALA A 966 8.43 11.89 36.67
N ASN A 967 8.79 12.49 35.54
CA ASN A 967 8.59 11.89 34.21
C ASN A 967 9.53 10.68 33.94
N ALA A 968 10.66 10.59 34.65
CA ALA A 968 11.62 9.51 34.51
C ALA A 968 11.23 8.21 35.26
N LEU A 969 10.25 8.26 36.16
CA LEU A 969 9.71 7.07 36.81
C LEU A 969 8.91 6.22 35.81
N THR A 970 9.18 4.92 35.77
CA THR A 970 8.35 4.00 34.99
C THR A 970 6.99 3.81 35.65
N GLU A 971 5.99 3.47 34.85
CA GLU A 971 4.65 3.15 35.35
C GLU A 971 4.67 1.96 36.33
N GLU A 972 5.56 0.99 36.15
CA GLU A 972 5.76 -0.13 37.08
C GLU A 972 6.36 0.33 38.43
N GLU A 973 7.15 1.41 38.47
CA GLU A 973 7.65 2.00 39.71
C GLU A 973 6.57 2.81 40.44
N VAL A 974 5.76 3.57 39.69
CA VAL A 974 4.63 4.34 40.25
C VAL A 974 3.53 3.42 40.78
N ASN A 975 3.10 2.42 39.99
CA ASN A 975 1.99 1.53 40.35
C ASN A 975 2.29 0.54 41.50
N LYS A 976 3.56 0.42 41.92
CA LYS A 976 3.93 -0.26 43.18
C LYS A 976 3.44 0.50 44.41
N ALA A 977 3.22 1.82 44.33
CA ALA A 977 2.67 2.59 45.43
C ALA A 977 1.18 2.27 45.71
N ILE A 978 0.71 2.63 46.90
CA ILE A 978 -0.72 2.64 47.21
C ILE A 978 -1.44 3.65 46.30
N LYS A 979 -2.60 3.27 45.76
CA LYS A 979 -3.32 3.99 44.69
C LYS A 979 -3.56 5.47 45.00
N LYS A 980 -3.95 5.80 46.23
CA LYS A 980 -4.15 7.18 46.70
C LYS A 980 -2.88 8.04 46.59
N ASN A 981 -1.70 7.46 46.76
CA ASN A 981 -0.44 8.19 46.61
C ASN A 981 -0.06 8.36 45.14
N VAL A 982 -0.44 7.41 44.27
CA VAL A 982 -0.37 7.58 42.80
C VAL A 982 -1.30 8.70 42.32
N GLU A 983 -2.52 8.78 42.84
CA GLU A 983 -3.48 9.86 42.56
C GLU A 983 -2.92 11.23 43.00
N VAL A 984 -2.32 11.32 44.18
CA VAL A 984 -1.65 12.55 44.68
C VAL A 984 -0.44 12.92 43.82
N PHE A 985 0.39 11.96 43.43
CA PHE A 985 1.54 12.17 42.54
C PHE A 985 1.12 12.67 41.16
N ASN A 986 0.16 11.99 40.52
CA ASN A 986 -0.36 12.38 39.21
C ASN A 986 -0.98 13.79 39.25
N LYS A 987 -1.67 14.16 40.34
CA LYS A 987 -2.16 15.53 40.53
C LYS A 987 -1.01 16.53 40.73
N ALA A 988 -0.05 16.24 41.61
CA ALA A 988 1.08 17.14 41.86
C ALA A 988 1.92 17.39 40.59
N LEU A 989 2.12 16.37 39.76
CA LEU A 989 2.81 16.48 38.48
C LEU A 989 2.01 17.31 37.45
N ALA A 990 0.68 17.15 37.41
CA ALA A 990 -0.18 17.97 36.56
C ALA A 990 -0.22 19.44 37.01
N ASP A 991 -0.34 19.70 38.32
CA ASP A 991 -0.31 21.05 38.89
C ASP A 991 1.06 21.72 38.66
N ALA A 992 2.17 20.97 38.79
CA ALA A 992 3.52 21.45 38.52
C ALA A 992 3.74 21.80 37.03
N LYS A 993 3.32 20.93 36.11
CA LYS A 993 3.32 21.21 34.66
C LYS A 993 2.45 22.42 34.32
N ALA A 994 1.32 22.60 35.00
CA ALA A 994 0.45 23.77 34.81
C ALA A 994 1.06 25.08 35.33
N VAL A 995 1.92 25.05 36.37
CA VAL A 995 2.70 26.22 36.79
C VAL A 995 3.80 26.54 35.76
N LEU A 996 4.54 25.55 35.30
CA LEU A 996 5.58 25.74 34.27
C LEU A 996 5.00 26.31 32.97
N ALA A 997 3.79 25.88 32.59
CA ALA A 997 3.09 26.30 31.38
C ALA A 997 2.38 27.68 31.46
N LYS A 998 2.41 28.37 32.60
CA LYS A 998 1.95 29.78 32.68
C LYS A 998 2.88 30.68 31.87
N ASP A 999 2.32 31.73 31.27
CA ASP A 999 3.09 32.73 30.50
C ASP A 999 4.14 33.41 31.38
N GLU A 1000 3.72 33.91 32.56
CA GLU A 1000 4.56 34.58 33.57
C GLU A 1000 4.28 34.00 34.97
N PRO A 1001 4.85 32.84 35.35
CA PRO A 1001 4.71 32.29 36.70
C PRO A 1001 5.56 33.06 37.70
N THR A 1002 5.06 33.26 38.92
CA THR A 1002 5.85 33.85 40.00
C THR A 1002 6.77 32.82 40.66
N GLN A 1003 7.91 33.25 41.22
CA GLN A 1003 8.80 32.34 41.96
C GLN A 1003 8.09 31.66 43.14
N GLU A 1004 7.14 32.32 43.80
CA GLU A 1004 6.35 31.72 44.89
C GLU A 1004 5.50 30.54 44.41
N GLU A 1005 4.93 30.61 43.20
CA GLU A 1005 4.20 29.51 42.59
C GLU A 1005 5.12 28.38 42.12
N ILE A 1006 6.31 28.71 41.59
CA ILE A 1006 7.34 27.74 41.21
C ILE A 1006 7.81 26.97 42.45
N ASP A 1007 8.24 27.67 43.50
CA ASP A 1007 8.74 27.06 44.75
C ASP A 1007 7.67 26.20 45.42
N ALA A 1008 6.39 26.62 45.37
CA ALA A 1008 5.27 25.83 45.86
C ALA A 1008 5.05 24.55 45.03
N ALA A 1009 5.13 24.63 43.69
CA ALA A 1009 5.02 23.47 42.82
C ALA A 1009 6.18 22.48 43.01
N VAL A 1010 7.42 22.97 43.09
CA VAL A 1010 8.62 22.18 43.42
C VAL A 1010 8.40 21.40 44.72
N LYS A 1011 7.95 22.10 45.78
CA LYS A 1011 7.69 21.48 47.07
C LYS A 1011 6.62 20.39 46.97
N THR A 1012 5.45 20.69 46.38
CA THR A 1012 4.32 19.75 46.31
C THR A 1012 4.65 18.52 45.48
N LEU A 1013 5.40 18.65 44.38
CA LEU A 1013 5.82 17.50 43.58
C LEU A 1013 6.85 16.62 44.31
N ASN A 1014 7.80 17.21 45.04
CA ASN A 1014 8.76 16.44 45.84
C ASN A 1014 8.08 15.73 47.03
N GLU A 1015 7.13 16.36 47.72
CA GLU A 1015 6.33 15.72 48.77
C GLU A 1015 5.50 14.53 48.23
N ALA A 1016 5.00 14.62 46.99
CA ALA A 1016 4.26 13.53 46.35
C ALA A 1016 5.18 12.41 45.83
N LEU A 1017 6.37 12.74 45.31
CA LEU A 1017 7.42 11.76 44.97
C LEU A 1017 7.87 10.95 46.19
N ASP A 1018 8.02 11.58 47.36
CA ASP A 1018 8.26 10.89 48.62
C ASP A 1018 7.08 9.97 49.01
N GLY A 1019 5.85 10.38 48.70
CA GLY A 1019 4.63 9.58 48.90
C GLY A 1019 4.61 8.24 48.16
N LEU A 1020 5.24 8.15 46.98
CA LEU A 1020 5.33 6.90 46.21
C LEU A 1020 6.14 5.79 46.92
N LYS A 1021 6.91 6.13 47.96
CA LYS A 1021 7.66 5.15 48.77
C LYS A 1021 6.75 4.28 49.66
N VAL A 1022 5.46 4.58 49.74
CA VAL A 1022 4.45 3.76 50.45
C VAL A 1022 3.91 2.69 49.51
N ILE A 1023 4.56 1.53 49.53
CA ILE A 1023 4.31 0.40 48.61
C ILE A 1023 3.05 -0.39 49.02
N ARG A 1024 2.24 -0.76 48.02
CA ARG A 1024 1.07 -1.63 48.14
C ARG A 1024 1.50 -3.04 48.54
N GLY A 1025 0.78 -3.67 49.46
CA GLY A 1025 1.12 -5.02 49.90
C GLY A 1025 0.81 -6.10 48.85
N ASN A 1026 1.61 -7.17 48.86
CA ASN A 1026 1.33 -8.39 48.11
C ASN A 1026 0.18 -9.17 48.77
N PRO A 1027 -0.96 -9.39 48.08
CA PRO A 1027 -2.13 -10.07 48.65
C PRO A 1027 -2.04 -11.60 48.64
N GLU A 1028 -0.97 -12.23 48.13
CA GLU A 1028 -0.86 -13.70 48.01
C GLU A 1028 -1.17 -14.44 49.33
N ALA A 1029 -0.59 -14.01 50.44
CA ALA A 1029 -0.82 -14.65 51.75
C ALA A 1029 -2.26 -14.46 52.26
N PHE A 1030 -2.87 -13.31 51.96
CA PHE A 1030 -4.24 -12.96 52.30
C PHE A 1030 -5.26 -13.74 51.46
N ASN A 1031 -5.05 -13.80 50.15
CA ASN A 1031 -5.83 -14.61 49.21
C ASN A 1031 -5.73 -16.11 49.56
N SER A 1032 -4.55 -16.58 49.95
CA SER A 1032 -4.34 -17.96 50.43
C SER A 1032 -5.11 -18.24 51.73
N ALA A 1033 -5.17 -17.28 52.66
CA ALA A 1033 -5.97 -17.41 53.89
C ALA A 1033 -7.49 -17.42 53.60
N LEU A 1034 -7.97 -16.60 52.66
CA LEU A 1034 -9.36 -16.62 52.17
C LEU A 1034 -9.71 -17.94 51.49
N GLU A 1035 -8.81 -18.50 50.69
CA GLU A 1035 -9.00 -19.81 50.06
C GLU A 1035 -8.97 -20.95 51.08
N ALA A 1036 -8.10 -20.89 52.09
CA ALA A 1036 -8.04 -21.85 53.18
C ALA A 1036 -9.31 -21.81 54.06
N ALA A 1037 -9.88 -20.63 54.28
CA ALA A 1037 -11.17 -20.46 54.96
C ALA A 1037 -12.33 -21.03 54.12
N SER A 1038 -12.37 -20.75 52.81
CA SER A 1038 -13.45 -21.22 51.92
C SER A 1038 -13.47 -22.73 51.71
N LYS A 1039 -12.32 -23.41 51.93
CA LYS A 1039 -12.19 -24.88 51.90
C LYS A 1039 -12.68 -25.59 53.18
N LYS A 1040 -13.13 -24.86 54.21
CA LYS A 1040 -13.74 -25.44 55.41
C LYS A 1040 -15.20 -25.82 55.18
N ASP A 1041 -15.69 -26.80 55.94
CA ASP A 1041 -17.01 -27.40 55.78
C ASP A 1041 -17.87 -27.15 57.04
N GLU A 1042 -18.86 -26.27 56.92
CA GLU A 1042 -19.81 -25.89 57.99
C GLU A 1042 -20.46 -27.10 58.69
N SER A 1043 -20.69 -28.19 57.97
CA SER A 1043 -21.31 -29.39 58.55
C SER A 1043 -20.45 -30.02 59.65
N LYS A 1044 -19.12 -29.80 59.64
CA LYS A 1044 -18.17 -30.35 60.61
C LYS A 1044 -17.98 -29.49 61.87
N TYR A 1045 -18.25 -28.19 61.84
CA TYR A 1045 -17.87 -27.26 62.93
C TYR A 1045 -19.05 -26.74 63.77
N THR A 1046 -18.81 -26.20 64.97
CA THR A 1046 -19.87 -25.59 65.80
C THR A 1046 -20.43 -24.32 65.14
N ALA A 1047 -21.74 -24.08 65.25
CA ALA A 1047 -22.38 -22.92 64.59
C ALA A 1047 -21.84 -21.57 65.10
N GLU A 1048 -21.38 -21.52 66.36
CA GLU A 1048 -20.81 -20.33 67.00
C GLU A 1048 -19.38 -20.03 66.51
N SER A 1049 -18.52 -21.04 66.39
CA SER A 1049 -17.19 -20.86 65.78
C SER A 1049 -17.29 -20.56 64.28
N TRP A 1050 -18.24 -21.19 63.57
CA TRP A 1050 -18.49 -20.90 62.15
C TRP A 1050 -18.98 -19.46 61.90
N ALA A 1051 -19.95 -18.98 62.68
CA ALA A 1051 -20.42 -17.60 62.60
C ALA A 1051 -19.30 -16.59 62.93
N SER A 1052 -18.41 -16.94 63.86
CA SER A 1052 -17.23 -16.13 64.23
C SER A 1052 -16.22 -16.05 63.09
N LEU A 1053 -15.94 -17.15 62.39
CA LEU A 1053 -15.12 -17.14 61.17
C LEU A 1053 -15.77 -16.29 60.08
N MET A 1054 -17.06 -16.47 59.80
CA MET A 1054 -17.74 -15.72 58.74
C MET A 1054 -17.80 -14.21 59.02
N ALA A 1055 -17.92 -13.80 60.29
CA ALA A 1055 -17.81 -12.38 60.67
C ALA A 1055 -16.41 -11.80 60.36
N VAL A 1056 -15.34 -12.56 60.62
CA VAL A 1056 -13.97 -12.15 60.27
C VAL A 1056 -13.76 -12.15 58.76
N VAL A 1057 -14.31 -13.12 58.02
CA VAL A 1057 -14.26 -13.17 56.54
C VAL A 1057 -14.88 -11.91 55.92
N GLU A 1058 -16.07 -11.49 56.37
CA GLU A 1058 -16.70 -10.26 55.86
C GLU A 1058 -15.95 -9.00 56.29
N GLU A 1059 -15.39 -8.95 57.50
CA GLU A 1059 -14.57 -7.82 57.95
C GLU A 1059 -13.31 -7.66 57.08
N VAL A 1060 -12.56 -8.73 56.83
CA VAL A 1060 -11.30 -8.63 56.07
C VAL A 1060 -11.52 -8.50 54.56
N LYS A 1061 -12.64 -8.98 54.00
CA LYS A 1061 -13.04 -8.70 52.61
C LYS A 1061 -13.26 -7.21 52.33
N ALA A 1062 -13.51 -6.40 53.36
CA ALA A 1062 -13.69 -4.96 53.22
C ALA A 1062 -12.36 -4.18 53.11
N ILE A 1063 -11.19 -4.86 53.10
CA ILE A 1063 -9.90 -4.21 52.90
C ILE A 1063 -9.73 -3.74 51.44
N ASP A 1064 -9.36 -2.48 51.26
CA ASP A 1064 -9.01 -1.92 49.95
C ASP A 1064 -7.59 -2.35 49.58
N LEU A 1065 -7.48 -3.45 48.82
CA LEU A 1065 -6.19 -3.99 48.36
C LEU A 1065 -5.42 -3.06 47.41
N GLU A 1066 -6.04 -2.03 46.84
CA GLU A 1066 -5.32 -1.03 46.03
C GLU A 1066 -4.64 0.04 46.89
N ASN A 1067 -5.11 0.21 48.13
CA ASN A 1067 -4.61 1.20 49.09
C ASN A 1067 -3.92 0.61 50.34
N ALA A 1068 -4.04 -0.70 50.58
CA ALA A 1068 -3.44 -1.36 51.74
C ALA A 1068 -1.92 -1.59 51.59
N THR A 1069 -1.18 -1.33 52.66
CA THR A 1069 0.23 -1.69 52.79
C THR A 1069 0.40 -3.17 53.11
N GLN A 1070 1.62 -3.72 52.94
CA GLN A 1070 1.92 -5.11 53.31
C GLN A 1070 1.54 -5.41 54.76
N LYS A 1071 1.76 -4.46 55.67
CA LYS A 1071 1.44 -4.63 57.08
C LYS A 1071 -0.06 -4.86 57.32
N GLU A 1072 -0.93 -4.11 56.64
CA GLU A 1072 -2.38 -4.22 56.80
C GLU A 1072 -2.92 -5.53 56.17
N ILE A 1073 -2.32 -5.96 55.06
CA ILE A 1073 -2.60 -7.25 54.42
C ILE A 1073 -2.12 -8.43 55.30
N ASP A 1074 -0.95 -8.34 55.92
CA ASP A 1074 -0.43 -9.33 56.85
C ASP A 1074 -1.28 -9.42 58.13
N GLU A 1075 -1.69 -8.27 58.69
CA GLU A 1075 -2.59 -8.22 59.86
C GLU A 1075 -3.98 -8.81 59.53
N ALA A 1076 -4.52 -8.56 58.33
CA ALA A 1076 -5.76 -9.17 57.86
C ALA A 1076 -5.63 -10.70 57.65
N ALA A 1077 -4.54 -11.16 57.01
CA ALA A 1077 -4.26 -12.58 56.79
C ALA A 1077 -4.07 -13.33 58.12
N ALA A 1078 -3.32 -12.76 59.07
CA ALA A 1078 -3.10 -13.33 60.40
C ALA A 1078 -4.40 -13.39 61.21
N LYS A 1079 -5.24 -12.35 61.13
CA LYS A 1079 -6.57 -12.32 61.78
C LYS A 1079 -7.50 -13.40 61.22
N LEU A 1080 -7.50 -13.60 59.90
CA LEU A 1080 -8.31 -14.62 59.24
C LEU A 1080 -7.81 -16.04 59.58
N ASN A 1081 -6.51 -16.32 59.47
CA ASN A 1081 -5.94 -17.61 59.84
C ASN A 1081 -6.26 -17.97 61.30
N LYS A 1082 -6.14 -17.01 62.23
CA LYS A 1082 -6.52 -17.21 63.63
C LYS A 1082 -8.00 -17.54 63.82
N ALA A 1083 -8.89 -17.01 62.98
CA ALA A 1083 -10.32 -17.36 63.01
C ALA A 1083 -10.58 -18.77 62.42
N VAL A 1084 -9.80 -19.19 61.43
CA VAL A 1084 -9.83 -20.55 60.86
C VAL A 1084 -9.31 -21.59 61.84
N ASP A 1085 -8.26 -21.26 62.62
CA ASP A 1085 -7.69 -22.10 63.69
C ASP A 1085 -8.60 -22.18 64.93
N ALA A 1086 -9.55 -21.26 65.08
CA ALA A 1086 -10.53 -21.22 66.18
C ALA A 1086 -11.84 -21.99 65.88
N LEU A 1087 -11.90 -22.75 64.77
CA LEU A 1087 -13.04 -23.60 64.46
C LEU A 1087 -13.08 -24.86 65.35
N GLU A 1088 -14.22 -25.12 65.97
CA GLU A 1088 -14.41 -26.28 66.87
C GLU A 1088 -15.20 -27.40 66.18
N GLU A 1089 -14.72 -28.63 66.20
CA GLU A 1089 -15.38 -29.76 65.52
C GLU A 1089 -16.57 -30.36 66.32
N LYS A 1090 -17.60 -30.82 65.61
CA LYS A 1090 -18.74 -31.54 66.18
C LYS A 1090 -18.33 -32.98 66.56
N VAL A 1091 -18.29 -33.28 67.85
CA VAL A 1091 -17.89 -34.60 68.38
C VAL A 1091 -18.87 -35.71 67.97
N VAL A 1092 -18.34 -36.78 67.37
CA VAL A 1092 -19.08 -38.02 67.03
C VAL A 1092 -18.75 -39.12 68.07
N ILE A 1093 -19.74 -39.91 68.47
CA ILE A 1093 -19.57 -41.04 69.41
C ILE A 1093 -20.26 -42.28 68.83
N GLU A 1094 -19.50 -43.37 68.64
CA GLU A 1094 -20.02 -44.71 68.34
C GLU A 1094 -19.49 -45.76 69.36
N PRO A 1095 -20.20 -46.89 69.59
CA PRO A 1095 -20.00 -47.72 70.79
C PRO A 1095 -19.10 -48.95 70.61
N GLU A 1096 -18.35 -49.31 71.65
CA GLU A 1096 -17.50 -50.50 71.70
C GLU A 1096 -18.25 -51.85 71.88
N LYS A 1097 -17.58 -52.95 71.50
CA LYS A 1097 -17.86 -54.31 72.00
C LYS A 1097 -16.57 -55.08 72.37
N PRO A 1098 -16.65 -56.09 73.26
CA PRO A 1098 -15.51 -56.62 74.04
C PRO A 1098 -15.00 -58.00 73.50
N THR A 1099 -13.86 -58.62 73.89
CA THR A 1099 -12.76 -58.34 74.87
C THR A 1099 -11.62 -59.39 74.76
N VAL A 1100 -10.33 -58.99 74.94
CA VAL A 1100 -9.27 -59.61 75.84
C VAL A 1100 -8.79 -61.08 75.57
N PRO A 1101 -7.48 -61.45 75.74
CA PRO A 1101 -6.19 -60.70 75.60
C PRO A 1101 -4.97 -61.52 75.02
N GLU A 1102 -3.81 -60.88 74.77
CA GLU A 1102 -2.48 -61.27 75.36
C GLU A 1102 -1.31 -60.29 75.04
N LYS A 1103 -0.69 -59.74 76.11
CA LYS A 1103 0.75 -59.76 76.48
C LYS A 1103 1.92 -59.42 75.48
N PRO A 1104 3.10 -58.92 75.96
CA PRO A 1104 3.35 -57.53 76.41
C PRO A 1104 4.73 -56.92 76.00
N THR A 1105 4.90 -55.58 76.11
CA THR A 1105 6.10 -54.79 76.54
C THR A 1105 5.86 -53.29 76.22
N GLU A 1106 6.35 -52.26 76.95
CA GLU A 1106 6.99 -52.17 78.27
C GLU A 1106 6.59 -50.85 79.01
N LYS A 1107 7.21 -50.53 80.16
CA LYS A 1107 6.92 -49.40 81.11
C LYS A 1107 7.63 -48.08 80.75
N PRO A 1108 7.41 -46.92 81.45
CA PRO A 1108 6.46 -46.53 82.52
C PRO A 1108 5.51 -45.40 82.02
N ALA A 1109 4.96 -44.37 82.72
CA ALA A 1109 4.92 -43.83 84.11
C ALA A 1109 3.60 -42.99 84.30
N THR A 1110 3.27 -42.48 85.52
CA THR A 1110 2.03 -41.70 85.76
C THR A 1110 2.05 -40.67 86.91
N LYS A 1111 1.27 -39.58 86.75
CA LYS A 1111 0.46 -38.85 87.78
C LYS A 1111 1.16 -38.01 88.88
N PRO A 1112 0.44 -37.13 89.63
CA PRO A 1112 -0.92 -36.54 89.48
C PRO A 1112 -0.96 -35.00 89.76
N GLU A 1113 -1.93 -34.22 90.32
CA GLU A 1113 -3.39 -34.11 90.71
C GLU A 1113 -3.63 -32.56 90.99
N ASP A 1114 -4.78 -31.84 91.17
CA ASP A 1114 -6.26 -32.02 91.11
C ASP A 1114 -7.07 -30.73 91.52
N LYS A 1115 -8.30 -30.50 90.96
CA LYS A 1115 -9.41 -29.58 91.41
C LYS A 1115 -9.21 -28.01 91.39
N LYS A 1116 -10.22 -27.11 91.47
CA LYS A 1116 -11.72 -27.14 91.69
C LYS A 1116 -12.47 -25.84 91.21
N ASP A 1117 -13.80 -25.95 90.96
CA ASP A 1117 -15.00 -25.02 91.04
C ASP A 1117 -14.88 -23.47 91.21
N ASP A 1118 -15.87 -22.57 90.94
CA ASP A 1118 -17.34 -22.64 91.19
C ASP A 1118 -18.21 -21.46 90.57
N THR A 1119 -19.49 -21.70 90.20
CA THR A 1119 -20.68 -20.75 90.14
C THR A 1119 -20.77 -19.47 89.22
N VAL A 1120 -21.90 -18.78 88.87
CA VAL A 1120 -23.41 -18.99 88.77
C VAL A 1120 -24.19 -17.85 87.98
N LYS A 1121 -25.12 -18.22 87.06
CA LYS A 1121 -26.46 -17.67 86.60
C LYS A 1121 -26.82 -16.19 86.17
N THR A 1122 -27.67 -16.13 85.11
CA THR A 1122 -28.89 -15.29 84.80
C THR A 1122 -28.82 -13.76 84.58
N GLY A 1123 -29.69 -13.11 83.76
CA GLY A 1123 -30.71 -13.58 82.79
C GLY A 1123 -31.85 -12.56 82.44
N ASP A 1124 -32.37 -12.59 81.19
CA ASP A 1124 -33.64 -12.06 80.59
C ASP A 1124 -34.12 -10.59 80.86
N SER A 1125 -34.95 -9.89 80.04
CA SER A 1125 -36.11 -10.32 79.23
C SER A 1125 -36.61 -9.29 78.16
N THR A 1126 -37.14 -9.77 77.01
CA THR A 1126 -38.26 -9.20 76.17
C THR A 1126 -38.16 -7.78 75.55
N MET A 1127 -38.86 -7.39 74.46
CA MET A 1127 -39.87 -8.00 73.54
C MET A 1127 -39.34 -7.92 72.09
N ILE A 1128 -39.63 -8.76 71.09
CA ILE A 1128 -40.84 -9.48 70.62
C ILE A 1128 -41.89 -8.60 69.90
N LEU A 1129 -41.83 -8.58 68.56
CA LEU A 1129 -42.97 -8.98 67.71
C LEU A 1129 -42.50 -9.38 66.29
N GLY A 1130 -42.94 -10.54 65.80
CA GLY A 1130 -42.93 -10.91 64.38
C GLY A 1130 -44.36 -10.87 63.80
N MET A 1131 -44.72 -11.57 62.71
CA MET A 1131 -43.98 -12.47 61.82
C MET A 1131 -44.88 -12.78 60.59
N VAL A 1132 -44.48 -13.78 59.77
CA VAL A 1132 -45.28 -14.52 58.76
C VAL A 1132 -45.38 -13.92 57.34
N ALA A 1133 -44.81 -14.67 56.41
CA ALA A 1133 -44.77 -14.49 54.95
C ALA A 1133 -46.08 -14.82 54.21
N LEU A 1134 -46.13 -14.51 52.90
CA LEU A 1134 -46.27 -15.56 51.87
C LEU A 1134 -45.85 -15.06 50.45
N MET A 1135 -45.77 -16.00 49.50
CA MET A 1135 -45.47 -15.77 48.07
C MET A 1135 -46.74 -15.51 47.23
N ALA A 1136 -46.65 -14.71 46.16
CA ALA A 1136 -47.44 -14.83 44.91
C ALA A 1136 -46.92 -13.88 43.81
N VAL A 1137 -47.36 -14.08 42.55
CA VAL A 1137 -46.88 -13.36 41.34
C VAL A 1137 -48.04 -12.78 40.51
N SER A 1138 -47.77 -11.66 39.82
CA SER A 1138 -48.47 -11.10 38.62
C SER A 1138 -49.88 -10.44 38.70
N ALA A 1139 -49.87 -9.15 38.33
CA ALA A 1139 -50.73 -8.47 37.32
C ALA A 1139 -52.19 -8.02 37.62
N ILE A 1140 -52.66 -7.12 36.72
CA ILE A 1140 -54.03 -6.60 36.47
C ILE A 1140 -54.52 -5.42 37.38
N VAL A 1141 -55.20 -4.33 36.92
CA VAL A 1141 -55.11 -3.51 35.67
C VAL A 1141 -55.98 -2.19 35.74
N TYR A 1142 -55.52 -1.10 35.09
CA TYR A 1142 -56.29 0.03 34.44
C TYR A 1142 -56.73 1.37 35.10
N ILE A 1143 -56.81 2.39 34.21
CA ILE A 1143 -57.48 3.74 34.23
C ILE A 1143 -56.87 4.87 35.11
N SER A 1144 -56.71 6.15 34.66
CA SER A 1144 -56.51 6.85 33.36
C SER A 1144 -56.38 8.38 33.58
N LEU A 1145 -55.65 9.12 32.72
CA LEU A 1145 -56.16 10.26 31.89
C LEU A 1145 -55.07 11.26 31.38
N LYS A 1146 -54.96 11.39 30.03
CA LYS A 1146 -54.91 12.63 29.21
C LYS A 1146 -53.92 13.80 29.55
N ARG A 1147 -53.26 14.49 28.59
CA ARG A 1147 -53.30 14.46 27.09
C ARG A 1147 -52.19 15.37 26.48
N LYS A 1148 -52.00 15.25 25.15
CA LYS A 1148 -51.42 16.24 24.18
C LYS A 1148 -49.88 16.41 24.18
N LYS A 1149 -49.22 16.75 23.06
CA LYS A 1149 -49.52 16.48 21.61
C LYS A 1149 -48.36 17.04 20.74
N PHE A 1150 -47.90 16.24 19.77
CA PHE A 1150 -47.13 16.66 18.58
C PHE A 1150 -45.71 17.22 18.88
N ASN A 1151 -44.76 17.17 17.94
CA ASN A 1151 -44.86 16.73 16.53
C ASN A 1151 -43.86 15.61 16.23
#